data_AF-A0A6L5HBF5-F1
#
_entry.id   AF-A0A6L5HBF5-F1
#
_cell.length_a   1.000
_cell.length_b   1.000
_cell.length_c   1.000
_cell.angle_alpha   90.00
_cell.angle_beta   90.00
_cell.angle_gamma   90.00
#
_symmetry.space_group_name_H-M   'P 1'
#
loop_
_entity.id
_entity.type
_entity.pdbx_description
1 polymer ?
#
loop_
_entity_poly.entity_id
_entity_poly.type
_entity_poly.pdbx_seq_one_letter_code
_entity_poly.pdbx_strand_id
1 'polypeptide(L)'
;MRYLLIMMLGWLPMLAGAVEFDETTQSLPLGRVMQVFEDVGGQATLSDVIANPGLFKLHTKDTLNAGYSRSAFWLKIDLQYLPKDPTAHRTWLMELAYPPLDNIDLYLADAAGNYYLAERTGDALPFGNRQIKENNYLFELNFSPGQSQTVYLRLASEGSIQAPLTLWSAQAYLEEQPQRIYVLGLIYGVLLGMLVYNLFIYISVRDTSYLYYIVYMASFGLYQLAVNGAAVQYFWPNNPWWANASVPFLIGSAALFGCQFARSFLQIGSQSRWLDRALILLMGVGALVMLLSLITSYAVALRLATALALAFIVVIFVAGVVAWARGLRVARYFVIAWSAFLLGGLVNTLMVLGYLPNVFLTMYASQIGSAVEGCLLSLALADRINAMRDLHARTLQETGQKLAAMNQQLARTNQLKDEFLSTVTHELRTPMNGVIGSLELIKTLDMGSELEFYTQTAEGSARQMMGMVNGILSLTELQAGRLTAELQPLSLGELLKGLSAEFAPKARNKGLTFSYDIAHGLPDHWVGDEAKIRQCLECLLDNAIKFTCEGGVILRVTGKAIDEARWSLAFNVIDSGIGFVHQERAELYQHFFQVDGSMTRNYGGLGIGLAICRRLVELMGGQLTHHSLPRQGSQFQVSLELEALAPATQSTILSLKKSPMECAVLLVEDHDVGAPDLYGMLLALGYRVHCADSGQAAIDLLRRERVDAVLLGCPLARITATSKDAQLLTLAVCLQLPVLAVFESAAEAQAARGQVDAITDALIKPLGIDDVQHALAQRLLVVGEGKSAGS
;
A
#
# COMPACT_ATOMS: atom_id res chain seq x y z
N MET A 1 14.33 53.67 87.68
CA MET A 1 13.95 52.92 86.47
C MET A 1 15.14 52.40 85.66
N ARG A 2 16.24 53.14 85.47
CA ARG A 2 17.43 52.66 84.71
C ARG A 2 18.17 51.47 85.35
N TYR A 3 18.29 51.42 86.68
CA TYR A 3 18.95 50.32 87.39
C TYR A 3 18.09 49.04 87.48
N LEU A 4 16.76 49.17 87.41
CA LEU A 4 15.82 48.04 87.41
C LEU A 4 15.82 47.30 86.05
N LEU A 5 16.05 48.03 84.95
CA LEU A 5 16.24 47.46 83.62
C LEU A 5 17.59 46.74 83.47
N ILE A 6 18.64 47.21 84.16
CA ILE A 6 19.95 46.55 84.19
C ILE A 6 19.92 45.29 85.08
N MET A 7 19.16 45.28 86.19
CA MET A 7 18.92 44.06 86.97
C MET A 7 18.07 43.02 86.22
N MET A 8 17.09 43.44 85.41
CA MET A 8 16.31 42.49 84.57
C MET A 8 17.09 41.97 83.35
N LEU A 9 18.08 42.71 82.84
CA LEU A 9 19.01 42.20 81.83
C LEU A 9 20.13 41.31 82.42
N GLY A 10 20.38 41.38 83.73
CA GLY A 10 21.30 40.49 84.45
C GLY A 10 20.76 39.10 84.77
N TRP A 11 19.50 38.83 84.40
CA TRP A 11 18.82 37.53 84.59
C TRP A 11 18.37 36.86 83.29
N LEU A 12 18.74 37.39 82.13
CA LEU A 12 18.76 36.58 80.92
C LEU A 12 20.08 35.82 80.90
N PRO A 13 20.08 34.47 80.96
CA PRO A 13 21.29 33.74 80.63
C PRO A 13 21.59 34.03 79.16
N MET A 14 22.56 34.91 78.91
CA MET A 14 23.44 34.71 77.78
C MET A 14 24.12 33.36 78.02
N LEU A 15 23.98 32.46 77.05
CA LEU A 15 24.83 31.29 76.71
C LEU A 15 23.95 30.08 76.42
N ALA A 16 24.02 29.61 75.17
CA ALA A 16 23.88 28.21 74.76
C ALA A 16 23.40 27.23 75.85
N GLY A 17 22.09 27.16 76.07
CA GLY A 17 21.50 26.10 76.90
C GLY A 17 21.34 24.84 76.06
N ALA A 18 21.69 23.68 76.62
CA ALA A 18 21.35 22.40 76.02
C ALA A 18 19.84 22.30 75.84
N VAL A 19 19.39 21.72 74.74
CA VAL A 19 17.96 21.55 74.49
C VAL A 19 17.46 20.40 75.34
N GLU A 20 16.54 20.71 76.24
CA GLU A 20 15.92 19.74 77.13
C GLU A 20 14.78 19.01 76.42
N PHE A 21 14.76 17.68 76.52
CA PHE A 21 13.67 16.83 76.04
C PHE A 21 13.44 15.65 76.98
N ASP A 22 12.24 15.08 76.94
CA ASP A 22 11.80 14.00 77.84
C ASP A 22 11.32 12.77 77.06
N GLU A 23 10.91 11.71 77.77
CA GLU A 23 10.42 10.48 77.17
C GLU A 23 9.12 10.66 76.36
N THR A 24 8.38 11.74 76.55
CA THR A 24 7.14 12.02 75.80
C THR A 24 7.40 12.69 74.46
N THR A 25 8.63 13.19 74.24
CA THR A 25 9.03 13.87 73.01
C THR A 25 9.01 12.88 71.84
N GLN A 26 8.18 13.17 70.83
CA GLN A 26 8.08 12.33 69.63
C GLN A 26 9.07 12.77 68.55
N SER A 27 9.11 14.08 68.27
CA SER A 27 10.01 14.70 67.30
C SER A 27 10.43 16.10 67.77
N LEU A 28 11.67 16.49 67.45
CA LEU A 28 12.26 17.76 67.86
C LEU A 28 13.18 18.29 66.75
N PRO A 29 12.75 19.32 65.99
CA PRO A 29 13.59 19.96 64.99
C PRO A 29 14.78 20.68 65.65
N LEU A 30 16.01 20.35 65.22
CA LEU A 30 17.25 20.86 65.81
C LEU A 30 17.78 22.12 65.11
N GLY A 31 17.08 22.61 64.08
CA GLY A 31 17.56 23.69 63.23
C GLY A 31 17.82 25.02 63.98
N ARG A 32 16.91 25.45 64.85
CA ARG A 32 17.04 26.73 65.57
C ARG A 32 17.97 26.69 66.79
N VAL A 33 18.40 25.50 67.15
CA VAL A 33 19.15 25.21 68.38
C VAL A 33 20.58 24.76 68.07
N MET A 34 20.87 24.38 66.83
CA MET A 34 22.22 24.08 66.39
C MET A 34 23.08 25.34 66.29
N GLN A 35 24.36 25.16 66.55
CA GLN A 35 25.39 26.15 66.32
C GLN A 35 26.23 25.73 65.12
N VAL A 36 26.58 26.68 64.26
CA VAL A 36 27.24 26.41 62.98
C VAL A 36 28.57 27.16 62.93
N PHE A 37 29.61 26.44 62.50
CA PHE A 37 30.91 26.99 62.16
C PHE A 37 31.25 26.62 60.71
N GLU A 38 31.50 27.62 59.87
CA GLU A 38 31.94 27.43 58.50
C GLU A 38 33.47 27.40 58.45
N ASP A 39 34.03 26.23 58.16
CA ASP A 39 35.44 26.03 57.91
C ASP A 39 35.72 26.22 56.41
N VAL A 40 36.11 27.45 56.06
CA VAL A 40 36.39 27.86 54.68
C VAL A 40 37.54 27.05 54.06
N GLY A 41 38.51 26.62 54.87
CA GLY A 41 39.66 25.85 54.42
C GLY A 41 39.41 24.34 54.35
N GLY A 42 38.39 23.85 55.06
CA GLY A 42 38.04 22.42 55.16
C GLY A 42 39.04 21.57 55.96
N GLN A 43 40.02 22.20 56.61
CA GLN A 43 41.14 21.55 57.31
C GLN A 43 40.98 21.50 58.83
N ALA A 44 39.98 22.18 59.40
CA ALA A 44 39.77 22.18 60.84
C ALA A 44 39.45 20.76 61.31
N THR A 45 40.19 20.31 62.31
CA THR A 45 39.96 19.01 62.97
C THR A 45 39.07 19.20 64.19
N LEU A 46 38.52 18.09 64.71
CA LEU A 46 37.68 18.13 65.91
C LEU A 46 38.40 18.78 67.10
N SER A 47 39.71 18.55 67.26
CA SER A 47 40.50 19.17 68.33
C SER A 47 40.59 20.70 68.19
N ASP A 48 40.70 21.22 66.97
CA ASP A 48 40.76 22.67 66.71
C ASP A 48 39.43 23.36 67.03
N VAL A 49 38.33 22.65 66.74
CA VAL A 49 36.96 23.11 66.91
C VAL A 49 36.54 23.07 68.38
N ILE A 50 36.94 22.03 69.13
CA ILE A 50 36.73 21.93 70.58
C ILE A 50 37.56 22.97 71.34
N ALA A 51 38.81 23.21 70.91
CA ALA A 51 39.68 24.19 71.55
C ALA A 51 39.19 25.63 71.44
N ASN A 52 38.38 25.94 70.41
CA ASN A 52 37.89 27.29 70.12
C ASN A 52 36.34 27.34 70.01
N PRO A 53 35.60 27.17 71.13
CA PRO A 53 34.14 27.12 71.11
C PRO A 53 33.48 28.43 70.64
N GLY A 54 34.19 29.56 70.68
CA GLY A 54 33.72 30.86 70.19
C GLY A 54 33.59 30.98 68.66
N LEU A 55 34.05 29.97 67.90
CA LEU A 55 33.90 29.92 66.44
C LEU A 55 32.46 29.63 66.00
N PHE A 56 31.66 28.99 66.85
CA PHE A 56 30.29 28.61 66.56
C PHE A 56 29.32 29.78 66.71
N LYS A 57 28.44 29.94 65.73
CA LYS A 57 27.35 30.91 65.77
C LYS A 57 26.01 30.19 65.86
N LEU A 58 25.11 30.68 66.70
CA LEU A 58 23.76 30.12 66.80
C LEU A 58 23.01 30.29 65.47
N HIS A 59 22.42 29.20 64.96
CA HIS A 59 21.60 29.24 63.75
C HIS A 59 20.17 29.65 64.08
N THR A 60 19.60 30.57 63.31
CA THR A 60 18.29 31.17 63.62
C THR A 60 17.15 30.69 62.71
N LYS A 61 17.42 29.79 61.76
CA LYS A 61 16.42 29.26 60.81
C LYS A 61 16.11 27.79 61.10
N ASP A 62 15.02 27.28 60.53
CA ASP A 62 14.60 25.89 60.70
C ASP A 62 15.55 24.87 60.06
N THR A 63 16.31 25.28 59.03
CA THR A 63 17.30 24.43 58.36
C THR A 63 18.53 25.25 57.99
N LEU A 64 19.72 24.64 58.04
CA LEU A 64 20.91 25.24 57.44
C LEU A 64 20.83 25.03 55.93
N ASN A 65 20.97 26.12 55.16
CA ASN A 65 21.09 26.07 53.72
C ASN A 65 22.25 26.98 53.30
N ALA A 66 23.40 26.37 53.03
CA ALA A 66 24.61 27.07 52.59
C ALA A 66 24.74 27.12 51.07
N GLY A 67 23.77 26.57 50.33
CA GLY A 67 23.84 26.44 48.87
C GLY A 67 25.08 25.66 48.43
N TYR A 68 25.63 26.00 47.25
CA TYR A 68 26.89 25.42 46.76
C TYR A 68 28.08 26.13 47.42
N SER A 69 28.72 25.46 48.38
CA SER A 69 29.95 25.93 49.02
C SER A 69 31.05 24.86 48.91
N ARG A 70 32.33 25.29 48.95
CA ARG A 70 33.48 24.39 49.07
C ARG A 70 33.94 24.21 50.52
N SER A 71 33.33 24.94 51.44
CA SER A 71 33.65 24.93 52.86
C SER A 71 33.09 23.69 53.55
N ALA A 72 33.77 23.23 54.59
CA ALA A 72 33.21 22.23 55.50
C ALA A 72 32.37 22.96 56.56
N PHE A 73 31.23 22.40 56.94
CA PHE A 73 30.37 22.97 57.97
C PHE A 73 30.38 22.08 59.19
N TRP A 74 30.81 22.65 60.31
CA TRP A 74 30.72 22.02 61.62
C TRP A 74 29.41 22.45 62.29
N LEU A 75 28.61 21.46 62.69
CA LEU A 75 27.40 21.66 63.47
C LEU A 75 27.65 21.15 64.87
N LYS A 76 27.31 21.96 65.87
CA LYS A 76 27.36 21.61 67.29
C LYS A 76 25.96 21.71 67.86
N ILE A 77 25.52 20.66 68.55
CA ILE A 77 24.20 20.61 69.19
C ILE A 77 24.39 20.09 70.60
N ASP A 78 23.92 20.85 71.58
CA ASP A 78 23.94 20.46 72.99
C ASP A 78 22.55 19.88 73.34
N LEU A 79 22.49 18.60 73.70
CA LEU A 79 21.25 17.87 74.00
C LEU A 79 21.24 17.45 75.47
N GLN A 80 20.10 17.57 76.14
CA GLN A 80 19.94 17.16 77.54
C GLN A 80 18.67 16.33 77.71
N TYR A 81 18.84 15.06 78.11
CA TYR A 81 17.73 14.15 78.32
C TYR A 81 17.26 14.20 79.78
N LEU A 82 16.06 14.70 80.03
CA LEU A 82 15.45 14.84 81.36
C LEU A 82 14.13 14.06 81.43
N PRO A 83 14.19 12.71 81.55
CA PRO A 83 12.98 11.92 81.61
C PRO A 83 12.25 12.11 82.95
N LYS A 84 10.92 12.13 82.92
CA LYS A 84 10.08 12.14 84.14
C LYS A 84 10.00 10.74 84.75
N ASP A 85 10.09 9.70 83.93
CA ASP A 85 10.26 8.30 84.36
C ASP A 85 11.69 7.81 84.05
N PRO A 86 12.57 7.68 85.06
CA PRO A 86 13.94 7.21 84.88
C PRO A 86 14.05 5.78 84.34
N THR A 87 12.97 4.99 84.42
CA THR A 87 12.94 3.60 83.92
C THR A 87 12.55 3.52 82.44
N ALA A 88 11.97 4.59 81.88
CA ALA A 88 11.60 4.67 80.48
C ALA A 88 12.86 4.83 79.60
N HIS A 89 13.37 3.70 79.11
CA HIS A 89 14.46 3.68 78.12
C HIS A 89 13.86 3.83 76.72
N ARG A 90 14.25 4.90 76.02
CA ARG A 90 13.90 5.11 74.61
C ARG A 90 15.16 5.21 73.78
N THR A 91 15.12 4.59 72.60
CA THR A 91 16.13 4.80 71.56
C THR A 91 15.80 6.09 70.81
N TRP A 92 16.80 6.97 70.69
CA TRP A 92 16.67 8.22 69.96
C TRP A 92 17.42 8.14 68.65
N LEU A 93 16.79 8.66 67.60
CA LEU A 93 17.34 8.70 66.24
C LEU A 93 17.48 10.15 65.82
N MET A 94 18.69 10.56 65.46
CA MET A 94 18.92 11.86 64.83
C MET A 94 18.86 11.68 63.31
N GLU A 95 17.87 12.28 62.67
CA GLU A 95 17.67 12.28 61.22
C GLU A 95 18.31 13.53 60.60
N LEU A 96 19.13 13.32 59.57
CA LEU A 96 19.55 14.32 58.61
C LEU A 96 18.86 14.03 57.27
N ALA A 97 17.76 14.75 57.02
CA ALA A 97 16.82 14.49 55.92
C ALA A 97 17.25 15.13 54.58
N TYR A 98 18.52 14.93 54.20
CA TYR A 98 19.06 15.43 52.93
C TYR A 98 20.07 14.43 52.36
N PRO A 99 19.61 13.47 51.52
CA PRO A 99 20.44 12.39 50.99
C PRO A 99 21.69 12.78 50.17
N PRO A 100 21.70 13.86 49.35
CA PRO A 100 22.83 14.15 48.47
C PRO A 100 23.93 14.95 49.19
N LEU A 101 24.59 14.30 50.15
CA LEU A 101 25.73 14.84 50.92
C LEU A 101 26.91 13.87 50.84
N ASP A 102 28.04 14.36 50.34
CA ASP A 102 29.21 13.54 50.05
C ASP A 102 29.82 12.88 51.29
N ASN A 103 30.08 13.67 52.33
CA ASN A 103 30.71 13.20 53.56
C ASN A 103 30.07 13.82 54.80
N ILE A 104 29.74 12.94 55.74
CA ILE A 104 29.15 13.25 57.04
C ILE A 104 29.95 12.48 58.09
N ASP A 105 30.68 13.21 58.93
CA ASP A 105 31.39 12.65 60.08
C ASP A 105 30.62 13.01 61.36
N LEU A 106 30.19 12.00 62.12
CA LEU A 106 29.55 12.15 63.43
C LEU A 106 30.58 11.92 64.54
N TYR A 107 30.69 12.88 65.46
CA TYR A 107 31.53 12.75 66.64
C TYR A 107 30.69 12.80 67.92
N LEU A 108 30.88 11.79 68.77
CA LEU A 108 30.21 11.64 70.06
C LEU A 108 31.25 11.57 71.18
N ALA A 109 30.86 11.97 72.39
CA ALA A 109 31.70 11.84 73.58
C ALA A 109 31.62 10.41 74.14
N ASP A 110 32.77 9.87 74.56
CA ASP A 110 32.84 8.64 75.33
C ASP A 110 32.48 8.86 76.82
N ALA A 111 32.48 7.80 77.62
CA ALA A 111 32.18 7.87 79.06
C ALA A 111 33.20 8.71 79.86
N ALA A 112 34.39 8.98 79.30
CA ALA A 112 35.43 9.82 79.89
C ALA A 112 35.34 11.29 79.41
N GLY A 113 34.38 11.62 78.53
CA GLY A 113 34.20 12.96 77.95
C GLY A 113 35.10 13.27 76.75
N ASN A 114 35.86 12.29 76.24
CA ASN A 114 36.67 12.47 75.02
C ASN A 114 35.83 12.18 73.79
N TYR A 115 35.94 13.01 72.75
CA TYR A 115 35.19 12.80 71.52
C TYR A 115 35.92 11.86 70.57
N TYR A 116 35.19 10.93 69.98
CA TYR A 116 35.68 10.02 68.95
C TYR A 116 34.78 10.07 67.71
N LEU A 117 35.30 9.64 66.56
CA LEU A 117 34.52 9.48 65.33
C LEU A 117 33.59 8.28 65.50
N ALA A 118 32.31 8.55 65.76
CA ALA A 118 31.30 7.52 66.01
C ALA A 118 30.83 6.86 64.73
N GLU A 119 30.58 7.66 63.69
CA GLU A 119 30.09 7.17 62.39
C GLU A 119 30.64 8.04 61.26
N ARG A 120 30.92 7.42 60.11
CA ARG A 120 31.27 8.11 58.86
C ARG A 120 30.37 7.62 57.74
N THR A 121 29.59 8.52 57.16
CA THR A 121 28.61 8.20 56.11
C THR A 121 28.54 9.30 55.05
N GLY A 122 27.74 9.09 54.00
CA GLY A 122 27.60 10.02 52.88
C GLY A 122 27.30 9.30 51.56
N ASP A 123 26.99 10.05 50.50
CA ASP A 123 26.69 9.51 49.18
C ASP A 123 27.95 9.17 48.35
N ALA A 124 29.11 9.70 48.76
CA ALA A 124 30.41 9.31 48.21
C ALA A 124 30.90 7.95 48.73
N LEU A 125 30.19 7.38 49.70
CA LEU A 125 30.47 6.08 50.30
C LEU A 125 29.42 5.04 49.89
N PRO A 126 29.77 3.74 49.85
CA PRO A 126 28.79 2.69 49.59
C PRO A 126 27.64 2.74 50.60
N PHE A 127 26.42 2.43 50.14
CA PHE A 127 25.20 2.47 50.96
C PHE A 127 25.30 1.63 52.24
N GLY A 128 26.10 0.55 52.21
CA GLY A 128 26.35 -0.29 53.38
C GLY A 128 27.07 0.40 54.55
N ASN A 129 27.71 1.56 54.32
CA ASN A 129 28.37 2.37 55.37
C ASN A 129 27.38 3.22 56.19
N ARG A 130 26.07 3.12 55.93
CA ARG A 130 25.05 3.77 56.75
C ARG A 130 24.73 2.88 57.97
N GLN A 131 24.85 3.43 59.17
CA GLN A 131 24.45 2.78 60.43
C GLN A 131 23.07 2.11 60.33
N ILE A 132 22.07 2.88 59.89
CA ILE A 132 20.72 2.40 59.60
C ILE A 132 20.47 2.51 58.09
N LYS A 133 20.01 1.40 57.48
CA LYS A 133 19.84 1.25 56.03
C LYS A 133 18.58 1.96 55.50
N GLU A 134 18.56 3.27 55.64
CA GLU A 134 17.50 4.15 55.18
C GLU A 134 18.00 5.17 54.14
N ASN A 135 17.07 5.81 53.43
CA ASN A 135 17.39 6.82 52.41
C ASN A 135 17.93 8.12 53.02
N ASN A 136 17.39 8.53 54.16
CA ASN A 136 17.93 9.63 54.96
C ASN A 136 19.03 9.10 55.89
N TYR A 137 19.94 9.98 56.31
CA TYR A 137 20.98 9.60 57.27
C TYR A 137 20.39 9.59 58.67
N LEU A 138 20.46 8.44 59.34
CA LEU A 138 19.99 8.25 60.71
C LEU A 138 21.15 7.84 61.59
N PHE A 139 21.24 8.48 62.76
CA PHE A 139 22.25 8.20 63.77
C PHE A 139 21.58 7.82 65.09
N GLU A 140 21.98 6.71 65.69
CA GLU A 140 21.49 6.31 67.00
C GLU A 140 22.19 7.12 68.10
N LEU A 141 21.41 7.78 68.95
CA LEU A 141 21.89 8.51 70.12
C LEU A 141 21.36 7.85 71.38
N ASN A 142 22.27 7.35 72.21
CA ASN A 142 21.94 6.69 73.48
C ASN A 142 22.12 7.67 74.64
N PHE A 143 21.05 7.94 75.38
CA PHE A 143 21.06 8.83 76.53
C PHE A 143 20.74 8.07 77.82
N SER A 144 21.49 8.35 78.87
CA SER A 144 21.15 8.00 80.24
C SER A 144 20.27 9.10 80.87
N PRO A 145 19.39 8.80 81.84
CA PRO A 145 18.58 9.82 82.52
C PRO A 145 19.43 10.95 83.12
N GLY A 146 19.14 12.20 82.77
CA GLY A 146 19.88 13.39 83.22
C GLY A 146 21.20 13.64 82.49
N GLN A 147 21.57 12.80 81.51
CA GLN A 147 22.78 12.98 80.73
C GLN A 147 22.64 14.16 79.77
N SER A 148 23.64 15.04 79.79
CA SER A 148 23.86 16.02 78.72
C SER A 148 24.95 15.50 77.78
N GLN A 149 24.68 15.56 76.48
CA GLN A 149 25.59 15.12 75.44
C GLN A 149 25.63 16.17 74.33
N THR A 150 26.84 16.62 74.00
CA THR A 150 27.08 17.46 72.83
C THR A 150 27.36 16.56 71.63
N VAL A 151 26.74 16.86 70.50
CA VAL A 151 26.95 16.20 69.22
C VAL A 151 27.66 17.15 68.28
N TYR A 152 28.76 16.68 67.66
CA TYR A 152 29.43 17.38 66.58
C TYR A 152 29.23 16.64 65.27
N LEU A 153 28.78 17.34 64.24
CA LEU A 153 28.65 16.85 62.88
C LEU A 153 29.53 17.69 61.97
N ARG A 154 30.34 17.05 61.14
CA ARG A 154 31.09 17.72 60.06
C ARG A 154 30.47 17.33 58.73
N LEU A 155 29.97 18.32 58.01
CA LEU A 155 29.37 18.19 56.68
C LEU A 155 30.33 18.74 55.63
N ALA A 156 30.67 17.92 54.64
CA ALA A 156 31.47 18.36 53.49
C ALA A 156 30.92 17.73 52.21
N SER A 157 30.58 18.57 51.22
CA SER A 157 30.04 18.13 49.94
C SER A 157 30.49 19.06 48.81
N GLU A 158 30.70 18.50 47.63
CA GLU A 158 30.87 19.23 46.37
C GLU A 158 29.54 19.79 45.81
N GLY A 159 28.42 19.24 46.28
CA GLY A 159 27.05 19.64 45.97
C GLY A 159 26.56 20.83 46.81
N SER A 160 25.25 20.95 46.96
CA SER A 160 24.66 21.93 47.86
C SER A 160 24.58 21.40 49.29
N ILE A 161 24.96 22.20 50.28
CA ILE A 161 24.93 21.77 51.69
C ILE A 161 23.64 22.25 52.34
N GLN A 162 22.81 21.29 52.73
CA GLN A 162 21.62 21.51 53.55
C GLN A 162 21.60 20.57 54.74
N ALA A 163 21.20 21.08 55.91
CA ALA A 163 21.11 20.28 57.13
C ALA A 163 19.76 20.43 57.84
N PRO A 164 18.69 19.82 57.31
CA PRO A 164 17.45 19.61 58.06
C PRO A 164 17.69 18.50 59.10
N LEU A 165 17.96 18.90 60.34
CA LEU A 165 18.20 18.00 61.47
C LEU A 165 16.99 17.91 62.38
N THR A 166 16.57 16.68 62.69
CA THR A 166 15.45 16.40 63.60
C THR A 166 15.81 15.23 64.50
N LEU A 167 15.58 15.37 65.80
CA LEU A 167 15.66 14.27 66.75
C LEU A 167 14.30 13.58 66.84
N TRP A 168 14.27 12.26 66.72
CA TRP A 168 13.07 11.44 66.77
C TRP A 168 13.19 10.39 67.86
N SER A 169 12.06 10.06 68.50
CA SER A 169 11.95 8.77 69.17
C SER A 169 11.84 7.66 68.13
N ALA A 170 12.48 6.51 68.35
CA ALA A 170 12.45 5.41 67.38
C ALA A 170 11.03 4.96 67.01
N GLN A 171 10.10 4.96 67.96
CA GLN A 171 8.68 4.65 67.72
C GLN A 171 8.02 5.68 66.79
N ALA A 172 8.16 6.98 67.07
CA ALA A 172 7.55 8.03 66.23
C ALA A 172 8.12 8.03 64.80
N TYR A 173 9.41 7.75 64.65
CA TYR A 173 10.02 7.63 63.31
C TYR A 173 9.40 6.47 62.51
N LEU A 174 9.23 5.29 63.14
CA LEU A 174 8.60 4.12 62.51
C LEU A 174 7.10 4.34 62.20
N GLU A 175 6.40 5.15 62.98
CA GLU A 175 4.99 5.50 62.73
C GLU A 175 4.83 6.48 61.54
N GLU A 176 5.78 7.40 61.36
CA GLU A 176 5.75 8.42 60.28
C GLU A 176 6.29 7.88 58.94
N GLN A 177 7.24 6.94 58.97
CA GLN A 177 7.92 6.41 57.79
C GLN A 177 6.97 5.84 56.70
N PRO A 178 5.93 5.03 57.02
CA PRO A 178 5.04 4.45 56.01
C PRO A 178 4.35 5.51 55.16
N GLN A 179 3.96 6.65 55.73
CA GLN A 179 3.29 7.72 54.99
C GLN A 179 4.17 8.27 53.87
N ARG A 180 5.47 8.48 54.14
CA ARG A 180 6.43 8.95 53.14
C ARG A 180 6.61 7.92 52.02
N ILE A 181 6.80 6.66 52.38
CA ILE A 181 6.99 5.56 51.41
C ILE A 181 5.76 5.38 50.53
N TYR A 182 4.55 5.41 51.10
CA TYR A 182 3.31 5.25 50.33
C TYR A 182 3.10 6.39 49.33
N VAL A 183 3.38 7.62 49.72
CA VAL A 183 3.24 8.78 48.83
C VAL A 183 4.26 8.74 47.71
N LEU A 184 5.52 8.45 48.05
CA LEU A 184 6.58 8.31 47.06
C LEU A 184 6.29 7.15 46.09
N GLY A 185 5.80 6.02 46.61
CA GLY A 185 5.37 4.85 45.85
C GLY A 185 4.19 5.16 44.91
N LEU A 186 3.22 5.96 45.35
CA LEU A 186 2.11 6.39 44.51
C LEU A 186 2.57 7.30 43.37
N ILE A 187 3.42 8.29 43.66
CA ILE A 187 3.97 9.22 42.66
C ILE A 187 4.79 8.46 41.61
N TYR A 188 5.73 7.62 42.03
CA TYR A 188 6.54 6.84 41.09
C TYR A 188 5.73 5.76 40.38
N GLY A 189 4.71 5.21 41.03
CA GLY A 189 3.76 4.28 40.41
C GLY A 189 2.96 4.95 39.28
N VAL A 190 2.48 6.17 39.48
CA VAL A 190 1.86 6.98 38.41
C VAL A 190 2.85 7.23 37.28
N LEU A 191 4.08 7.68 37.58
CA LEU A 191 5.09 7.92 36.55
C LEU A 191 5.43 6.66 35.74
N LEU A 192 5.58 5.51 36.41
CA LEU A 192 5.83 4.23 35.75
C LEU A 192 4.62 3.80 34.90
N GLY A 193 3.41 3.94 35.43
CA GLY A 193 2.17 3.67 34.70
C GLY A 193 2.05 4.53 33.44
N MET A 194 2.37 5.82 33.54
CA MET A 194 2.43 6.73 32.40
C MET A 194 3.50 6.31 31.40
N LEU A 195 4.69 5.90 31.85
CA LEU A 195 5.75 5.43 30.96
C LEU A 195 5.30 4.20 30.14
N VAL A 196 4.71 3.20 30.80
CA VAL A 196 4.16 1.99 30.13
C VAL A 196 3.02 2.33 29.19
N TYR A 197 2.11 3.21 29.61
CA TYR A 197 0.99 3.68 28.79
C TYR A 197 1.47 4.36 27.50
N ASN A 198 2.42 5.28 27.62
CA ASN A 198 2.98 5.97 26.45
C ASN A 198 3.78 5.01 25.55
N LEU A 199 4.43 3.98 26.10
CA LEU A 199 5.09 2.93 25.33
C LEU A 199 4.09 2.13 24.49
N PHE A 200 2.93 1.77 25.06
CA PHE A 200 1.87 1.09 24.30
C PHE A 200 1.34 1.98 23.17
N ILE A 201 1.13 3.28 23.43
CA ILE A 201 0.74 4.22 22.38
C ILE A 201 1.80 4.31 21.29
N TYR A 202 3.09 4.38 21.65
CA TYR A 202 4.17 4.39 20.67
C TYR A 202 4.16 3.14 19.78
N ILE A 203 3.98 1.95 20.34
CA ILE A 203 3.90 0.70 19.56
C ILE A 203 2.71 0.73 18.59
N SER A 204 1.58 1.31 19.02
CA SER A 204 0.36 1.39 18.21
C SER A 204 0.44 2.46 17.11
N VAL A 205 0.98 3.64 17.41
CA VAL A 205 0.93 4.82 16.53
C VAL A 205 2.22 5.02 15.74
N ARG A 206 3.35 4.55 16.26
CA ARG A 206 4.71 4.69 15.69
C ARG A 206 5.13 6.13 15.38
N ASP A 207 4.58 7.11 16.09
CA ASP A 207 5.04 8.51 16.03
C ASP A 207 6.28 8.67 16.95
N THR A 208 7.38 9.16 16.39
CA THR A 208 8.67 9.29 17.10
C THR A 208 8.62 10.29 18.25
N SER A 209 7.64 11.20 18.28
CA SER A 209 7.43 12.14 19.38
C SER A 209 7.20 11.43 20.71
N TYR A 210 6.54 10.26 20.70
CA TYR A 210 6.33 9.45 21.91
C TYR A 210 7.63 8.84 22.42
N LEU A 211 8.51 8.41 21.52
CA LEU A 211 9.79 7.84 21.92
C LEU A 211 10.62 8.89 22.68
N TYR A 212 10.69 10.12 22.17
CA TYR A 212 11.38 11.21 22.85
C TYR A 212 10.77 11.52 24.23
N TYR A 213 9.43 11.50 24.31
CA TYR A 213 8.73 11.73 25.57
C TYR A 213 8.97 10.61 26.61
N ILE A 214 8.95 9.35 26.18
CA ILE A 214 9.24 8.19 27.05
C ILE A 214 10.64 8.29 27.62
N VAL A 215 11.65 8.59 26.79
CA VAL A 215 13.04 8.71 27.25
C VAL A 215 13.23 9.93 28.17
N TYR A 216 12.56 11.05 27.88
CA TYR A 216 12.50 12.20 28.79
C TYR A 216 11.91 11.81 30.16
N MET A 217 10.72 11.19 30.17
CA MET A 217 10.03 10.80 31.40
C MET A 217 10.82 9.76 32.20
N ALA A 218 11.45 8.80 31.53
CA ALA A 218 12.34 7.82 32.17
C ALA A 218 13.56 8.50 32.80
N SER A 219 14.22 9.41 32.06
CA SER A 219 15.39 10.14 32.53
C SER A 219 15.04 11.03 33.74
N PHE A 220 13.92 11.74 33.66
CA PHE A 220 13.43 12.60 34.75
C PHE A 220 12.98 11.79 35.97
N GLY A 221 12.28 10.67 35.77
CA GLY A 221 11.88 9.76 36.85
C GLY A 221 13.08 9.15 37.59
N LEU A 222 14.09 8.69 36.84
CA LEU A 222 15.35 8.20 37.42
C LEU A 222 16.13 9.30 38.14
N TYR A 223 16.12 10.54 37.61
CA TYR A 223 16.71 11.69 38.29
C TYR A 223 16.04 11.95 39.64
N GLN A 224 14.70 11.92 39.70
CA GLN A 224 13.98 12.07 40.97
C GLN A 224 14.32 10.95 41.95
N LEU A 225 14.41 9.70 41.49
CA LEU A 225 14.84 8.58 42.34
C LEU A 225 16.27 8.77 42.88
N ALA A 226 17.18 9.32 42.07
CA ALA A 226 18.56 9.58 42.46
C ALA A 226 18.66 10.67 43.53
N VAL A 227 18.00 11.82 43.33
CA VAL A 227 18.03 12.96 44.28
C VAL A 227 17.36 12.62 45.61
N ASN A 228 16.31 11.79 45.61
CA ASN A 228 15.65 11.34 46.85
C ASN A 228 16.40 10.18 47.56
N GLY A 229 17.58 9.75 47.08
CA GLY A 229 18.39 8.69 47.69
C GLY A 229 17.93 7.25 47.37
N ALA A 230 16.70 7.06 46.91
CA ALA A 230 16.14 5.75 46.58
C ALA A 230 16.95 5.00 45.50
N ALA A 231 17.54 5.71 44.53
CA ALA A 231 18.32 5.04 43.49
C ALA A 231 19.62 4.43 44.04
N VAL A 232 20.24 5.07 45.03
CA VAL A 232 21.41 4.54 45.74
C VAL A 232 21.02 3.30 46.54
N GLN A 233 19.87 3.32 47.20
CA GLN A 233 19.38 2.17 47.98
C GLN A 233 19.10 0.94 47.10
N TYR A 234 18.43 1.11 45.95
CA TYR A 234 17.88 -0.02 45.17
C TYR A 234 18.64 -0.37 43.88
N PHE A 235 19.24 0.59 43.19
CA PHE A 235 19.83 0.34 41.85
C PHE A 235 21.36 0.26 41.87
N TRP A 236 22.04 1.10 42.66
CA TRP A 236 23.51 1.16 42.67
C TRP A 236 24.12 1.32 44.08
N PRO A 237 23.79 0.43 45.05
CA PRO A 237 24.22 0.58 46.45
C PRO A 237 25.74 0.52 46.67
N ASN A 238 26.46 -0.14 45.77
CA ASN A 238 27.91 -0.36 45.89
C ASN A 238 28.73 0.51 44.92
N ASN A 239 28.10 1.40 44.15
CA ASN A 239 28.80 2.22 43.15
C ASN A 239 28.56 3.73 43.36
N PRO A 240 29.26 4.36 44.32
CA PRO A 240 29.16 5.79 44.59
C PRO A 240 29.55 6.67 43.40
N TRP A 241 30.53 6.23 42.61
CA TRP A 241 30.97 6.96 41.42
C TRP A 241 29.82 7.14 40.42
N TRP A 242 29.11 6.05 40.10
CA TRP A 242 27.95 6.12 39.21
C TRP A 242 26.79 6.88 39.86
N ALA A 243 26.56 6.72 41.17
CA ALA A 243 25.53 7.49 41.88
C ALA A 243 25.69 8.99 41.64
N ASN A 244 26.90 9.51 41.81
CA ASN A 244 27.21 10.93 41.65
C ASN A 244 27.20 11.35 40.17
N ALA A 245 27.74 10.53 39.26
CA ALA A 245 27.70 10.81 37.81
C ALA A 245 26.27 10.78 37.23
N SER A 246 25.39 9.93 37.77
CA SER A 246 24.04 9.70 37.25
C SER A 246 23.15 10.92 37.34
N VAL A 247 23.25 11.73 38.41
CA VAL A 247 22.40 12.91 38.61
C VAL A 247 22.56 13.94 37.48
N PRO A 248 23.77 14.51 37.21
CA PRO A 248 23.96 15.42 36.09
C PRO A 248 23.74 14.76 34.73
N PHE A 249 24.08 13.47 34.58
CA PHE A 249 23.82 12.73 33.34
C PHE A 249 22.32 12.65 33.03
N LEU A 250 21.49 12.30 34.01
CA LEU A 250 20.04 12.17 33.85
C LEU A 250 19.36 13.52 33.63
N ILE A 251 19.86 14.60 34.25
CA ILE A 251 19.41 15.97 33.94
C ILE A 251 19.72 16.32 32.49
N GLY A 252 20.95 16.04 32.02
CA GLY A 252 21.35 16.28 30.62
C GLY A 252 20.51 15.47 29.63
N SER A 253 20.25 14.19 29.94
CA SER A 253 19.38 13.31 29.15
C SER A 253 17.94 13.83 29.09
N ALA A 254 17.37 14.20 30.24
CA ALA A 254 16.02 14.77 30.31
C ALA A 254 15.92 16.07 29.49
N ALA A 255 16.90 16.98 29.59
CA ALA A 255 16.92 18.22 28.81
C ALA A 255 17.02 17.94 27.30
N LEU A 256 17.89 17.01 26.88
CA LEU A 256 18.06 16.65 25.47
C LEU A 256 16.78 16.08 24.87
N PHE A 257 16.22 15.05 25.50
CA PHE A 257 15.01 14.40 24.98
C PHE A 257 13.76 15.24 25.19
N GLY A 258 13.68 16.05 26.23
CA GLY A 258 12.62 17.04 26.44
C GLY A 258 12.61 18.12 25.36
N CYS A 259 13.79 18.65 24.98
CA CYS A 259 13.91 19.58 23.86
C CYS A 259 13.48 18.93 22.54
N GLN A 260 13.95 17.72 22.26
CA GLN A 260 13.59 17.01 21.03
C GLN A 260 12.10 16.67 20.97
N PHE A 261 11.51 16.29 22.11
CA PHE A 261 10.08 16.12 22.27
C PHE A 261 9.34 17.42 21.94
N ALA A 262 9.70 18.55 22.56
CA ALA A 262 9.05 19.84 22.29
C ALA A 262 9.15 20.24 20.81
N ARG A 263 10.31 20.05 20.17
CA ARG A 263 10.51 20.34 18.73
C ARG A 263 9.58 19.51 17.84
N SER A 264 9.54 18.20 18.06
CA SER A 264 8.71 17.26 17.29
C SER A 264 7.22 17.43 17.57
N PHE A 265 6.87 17.67 18.84
CA PHE A 265 5.49 17.74 19.30
C PHE A 265 4.80 19.05 18.90
N LEU A 266 5.47 20.19 19.11
CA LEU A 266 4.96 21.52 18.77
C LEU A 266 5.33 21.98 17.36
N GLN A 267 6.03 21.14 16.58
CA GLN A 267 6.51 21.46 15.23
C GLN A 267 7.25 22.79 15.17
N ILE A 268 8.17 23.03 16.12
CA ILE A 268 8.78 24.34 16.34
C ILE A 268 9.55 24.81 15.09
N GLY A 269 10.13 23.90 14.31
CA GLY A 269 10.83 24.23 13.07
C GLY A 269 9.96 24.93 12.02
N SER A 270 8.67 24.62 11.92
CA SER A 270 7.74 25.33 11.02
C SER A 270 7.25 26.64 11.62
N GLN A 271 7.19 26.71 12.96
CA GLN A 271 6.74 27.87 13.68
C GLN A 271 7.84 28.94 13.77
N SER A 272 8.92 28.70 14.52
CA SER A 272 9.95 29.69 14.83
C SER A 272 11.35 29.11 14.70
N ARG A 273 12.10 29.60 13.70
CA ARG A 273 13.50 29.21 13.46
C ARG A 273 14.43 29.59 14.62
N TRP A 274 14.15 30.67 15.35
CA TRP A 274 14.98 31.10 16.48
C TRP A 274 14.80 30.17 17.68
N LEU A 275 13.56 29.81 18.02
CA LEU A 275 13.27 28.86 19.10
C LEU A 275 13.79 27.47 18.76
N ASP A 276 13.67 27.03 17.50
CA ASP A 276 14.21 25.74 17.07
C ASP A 276 15.73 25.67 17.27
N ARG A 277 16.46 26.73 16.89
CA ARG A 277 17.92 26.83 17.12
C ARG A 277 18.28 26.86 18.61
N ALA A 278 17.50 27.57 19.43
CA ALA A 278 17.73 27.62 20.87
C ALA A 278 17.57 26.21 21.49
N LEU A 279 16.56 25.45 21.09
CA LEU A 279 16.35 24.08 21.54
C LEU A 279 17.47 23.13 21.05
N ILE A 280 17.93 23.26 19.79
CA ILE A 280 19.07 22.50 19.28
C ILE A 280 20.34 22.81 20.09
N LEU A 281 20.59 24.09 20.41
CA LEU A 281 21.73 24.50 21.23
C LEU A 281 21.65 23.84 22.61
N LEU A 282 20.48 23.88 23.27
CA LEU A 282 20.27 23.22 24.56
C LEU A 282 20.46 21.70 24.48
N MET A 283 20.05 21.05 23.38
CA MET A 283 20.31 19.63 23.15
C MET A 283 21.82 19.34 23.05
N GLY A 284 22.57 20.18 22.33
CA GLY A 284 24.03 20.09 22.24
C GLY A 284 24.71 20.27 23.59
N VAL A 285 24.26 21.25 24.38
CA VAL A 285 24.74 21.45 25.77
C VAL A 285 24.34 20.27 26.65
N GLY A 286 23.15 19.69 26.49
CA GLY A 286 22.71 18.49 27.22
C GLY A 286 23.60 17.29 26.93
N ALA A 287 23.89 17.01 25.65
CA ALA A 287 24.83 15.97 25.26
C ALA A 287 26.24 16.20 25.82
N LEU A 288 26.70 17.46 25.82
CA LEU A 288 27.97 17.83 26.42
C LEU A 288 27.98 17.59 27.93
N VAL A 289 26.92 17.97 28.65
CA VAL A 289 26.79 17.73 30.10
C VAL A 289 26.81 16.23 30.41
N MET A 290 26.11 15.40 29.62
CA MET A 290 26.14 13.94 29.75
C MET A 290 27.55 13.36 29.55
N LEU A 291 28.32 13.92 28.62
CA LEU A 291 29.70 13.47 28.40
C LEU A 291 30.62 13.94 29.52
N LEU A 292 30.49 15.20 29.95
CA LEU A 292 31.26 15.77 31.05
C LEU A 292 30.96 15.09 32.38
N SER A 293 29.73 14.63 32.62
CA SER A 293 29.39 13.91 33.85
C SER A 293 30.12 12.57 34.01
N LEU A 294 30.64 12.00 32.93
CA LEU A 294 31.40 10.75 32.95
C LEU A 294 32.92 10.97 33.08
N ILE A 295 33.41 12.17 32.78
CA ILE A 295 34.86 12.45 32.62
C ILE A 295 35.36 13.49 33.65
N THR A 296 34.54 14.47 34.00
CA THR A 296 34.93 15.64 34.82
C THR A 296 34.51 15.46 36.28
N SER A 297 35.04 16.30 37.18
CA SER A 297 34.59 16.41 38.57
C SER A 297 33.07 16.60 38.67
N TYR A 298 32.46 15.90 39.61
CA TYR A 298 31.02 15.93 39.91
C TYR A 298 30.49 17.36 40.10
N ALA A 299 31.19 18.21 40.87
CA ALA A 299 30.80 19.60 41.11
C ALA A 299 30.54 20.41 39.82
N VAL A 300 31.45 20.31 38.83
CA VAL A 300 31.37 21.09 37.58
C VAL A 300 30.22 20.57 36.72
N ALA A 301 30.08 19.25 36.60
CA ALA A 301 29.00 18.64 35.84
C ALA A 301 27.63 19.01 36.42
N LEU A 302 27.47 18.98 37.74
CA LEU A 302 26.21 19.32 38.42
C LEU A 302 25.84 20.81 38.25
N ARG A 303 26.81 21.73 38.32
CA ARG A 303 26.57 23.17 38.10
C ARG A 303 26.16 23.47 36.65
N LEU A 304 26.80 22.82 35.68
CA LEU A 304 26.41 22.94 34.27
C LEU A 304 25.02 22.34 34.02
N ALA A 305 24.73 21.18 34.62
CA ALA A 305 23.43 20.52 34.51
C ALA A 305 22.29 21.37 35.11
N THR A 306 22.52 22.00 36.27
CA THR A 306 21.53 22.89 36.89
C THR A 306 21.30 24.16 36.07
N ALA A 307 22.36 24.78 35.54
CA ALA A 307 22.23 25.92 34.61
C ALA A 307 21.46 25.53 33.33
N LEU A 308 21.74 24.35 32.78
CA LEU A 308 21.01 23.78 31.64
C LEU A 308 19.54 23.56 31.97
N ALA A 309 19.21 22.98 33.12
CA ALA A 309 17.83 22.73 33.54
C ALA A 309 17.02 24.02 33.66
N LEU A 310 17.60 25.09 34.22
CA LEU A 310 16.97 26.40 34.30
C LEU A 310 16.70 27.01 32.93
N ALA A 311 17.70 26.97 32.02
CA ALA A 311 17.55 27.45 30.66
C ALA A 311 16.50 26.64 29.87
N PHE A 312 16.51 25.31 30.04
CA PHE A 312 15.56 24.38 29.44
C PHE A 312 14.12 24.72 29.83
N ILE A 313 13.85 24.90 31.12
CA ILE A 313 12.54 25.28 31.68
C ILE A 313 12.00 26.55 31.02
N VAL A 314 12.83 27.59 30.87
CA VAL A 314 12.39 28.87 30.29
C VAL A 314 12.11 28.70 28.80
N VAL A 315 13.03 28.08 28.05
CA VAL A 315 12.89 27.95 26.59
C VAL A 315 11.71 27.05 26.22
N ILE A 316 11.48 25.95 26.94
CA ILE A 316 10.37 25.03 26.65
C ILE A 316 9.01 25.69 26.93
N PHE A 317 8.92 26.47 28.00
CA PHE A 317 7.70 27.19 28.33
C PHE A 317 7.40 28.28 27.29
N VAL A 318 8.40 29.08 26.91
CA VAL A 318 8.27 30.10 25.84
C VAL A 318 7.88 29.44 24.52
N ALA A 319 8.47 28.29 24.19
CA ALA A 319 8.12 27.55 22.98
C ALA A 319 6.65 27.09 22.97
N GLY A 320 6.14 26.60 24.10
CA GLY A 320 4.73 26.26 24.28
C GLY A 320 3.81 27.46 24.07
N VAL A 321 4.12 28.60 24.72
CA VAL A 321 3.32 29.83 24.63
C VAL A 321 3.30 30.37 23.19
N VAL A 322 4.45 30.41 22.51
CA VAL A 322 4.54 30.88 21.12
C VAL A 322 3.78 29.94 20.17
N ALA A 323 3.89 28.62 20.36
CA ALA A 323 3.13 27.65 19.58
C ALA A 323 1.61 27.83 19.76
N TRP A 324 1.17 28.08 21.00
CA TRP A 324 -0.23 28.34 21.30
C TRP A 324 -0.73 29.66 20.68
N ALA A 325 0.05 30.74 20.79
CA ALA A 325 -0.26 32.03 20.19
C ALA A 325 -0.39 31.97 18.65
N ARG A 326 0.24 30.98 18.01
CA ARG A 326 0.16 30.74 16.56
C ARG A 326 -0.93 29.76 16.14
N GLY A 327 -1.84 29.40 17.05
CA GLY A 327 -3.05 28.64 16.73
C GLY A 327 -2.88 27.12 16.76
N LEU A 328 -1.76 26.57 17.23
CA LEU A 328 -1.65 25.13 17.47
C LEU A 328 -2.53 24.73 18.65
N ARG A 329 -3.66 24.08 18.37
CA ARG A 329 -4.62 23.64 19.39
C ARG A 329 -3.98 22.73 20.45
N VAL A 330 -3.08 21.85 20.03
CA VAL A 330 -2.40 20.89 20.91
C VAL A 330 -1.47 21.58 21.91
N ALA A 331 -0.96 22.78 21.58
CA ALA A 331 -0.06 23.53 22.46
C ALA A 331 -0.71 24.01 23.76
N ARG A 332 -2.05 24.13 23.82
CA ARG A 332 -2.76 24.53 25.05
C ARG A 332 -2.48 23.55 26.20
N TYR A 333 -2.57 22.25 25.92
CA TYR A 333 -2.38 21.21 26.92
C TYR A 333 -0.91 21.13 27.35
N PHE A 334 -0.01 21.35 26.39
CA PHE A 334 1.42 21.46 26.68
C PHE A 334 1.71 22.60 27.67
N VAL A 335 1.20 23.81 27.41
CA VAL A 335 1.41 24.96 28.31
C VAL A 335 0.80 24.71 29.70
N ILE A 336 -0.40 24.12 29.78
CA ILE A 336 -1.03 23.78 31.06
C ILE A 336 -0.20 22.75 31.83
N ALA A 337 0.26 21.69 31.16
CA ALA A 337 1.09 20.66 31.77
C ALA A 337 2.41 21.22 32.33
N TRP A 338 3.14 21.98 31.52
CA TRP A 338 4.37 22.63 31.95
C TRP A 338 4.13 23.68 33.04
N SER A 339 2.99 24.38 33.04
CA SER A 339 2.65 25.31 34.14
C SER A 339 2.50 24.59 35.48
N ALA A 340 1.88 23.40 35.49
CA ALA A 340 1.75 22.60 36.70
C ALA A 340 3.11 22.15 37.24
N PHE A 341 4.02 21.72 36.34
CA PHE A 341 5.39 21.38 36.69
C PHE A 341 6.16 22.57 37.28
N LEU A 342 6.11 23.73 36.60
CA LEU A 342 6.80 24.95 37.04
C LEU A 342 6.28 25.48 38.37
N LEU A 343 4.97 25.42 38.59
CA LEU A 343 4.37 25.80 39.87
C LEU A 343 4.88 24.87 40.99
N GLY A 344 4.92 23.55 40.75
CA GLY A 344 5.47 22.59 41.69
C GLY A 344 6.94 22.84 42.02
N GLY A 345 7.76 23.10 41.01
CA GLY A 345 9.18 23.46 41.18
C GLY A 345 9.39 24.78 41.93
N LEU A 346 8.55 25.80 41.67
CA LEU A 346 8.58 27.08 42.37
C LEU A 346 8.24 26.92 43.85
N VAL A 347 7.18 26.17 44.17
CA VAL A 347 6.79 25.86 45.55
C VAL A 347 7.92 25.13 46.29
N ASN A 348 8.51 24.11 45.66
CA ASN A 348 9.64 23.39 46.24
C ASN A 348 10.85 24.32 46.48
N THR A 349 11.15 25.20 45.54
CA THR A 349 12.27 26.16 45.66
C THR A 349 12.04 27.13 46.82
N LEU A 350 10.83 27.70 46.95
CA LEU A 350 10.49 28.61 48.04
C LEU A 350 10.52 27.91 49.41
N MET A 351 10.16 26.62 49.46
CA MET A 351 10.29 25.79 50.66
C MET A 351 11.76 25.58 51.03
N VAL A 352 12.62 25.20 50.08
CA VAL A 352 14.07 25.02 50.32
C VAL A 352 14.76 26.32 50.76
N LEU A 353 14.30 27.47 50.27
CA LEU A 353 14.79 28.79 50.70
C LEU A 353 14.25 29.24 52.07
N GLY A 354 13.31 28.51 52.66
CA GLY A 354 12.72 28.79 53.96
C GLY A 354 11.60 29.84 53.95
N TYR A 355 11.07 30.21 52.78
CA TYR A 355 9.92 31.13 52.68
C TYR A 355 8.58 30.42 52.87
N LEU A 356 8.52 29.12 52.55
CA LEU A 356 7.35 28.28 52.79
C LEU A 356 7.66 27.24 53.87
N PRO A 357 6.66 26.87 54.69
CA PRO A 357 6.85 25.83 55.70
C PRO A 357 7.09 24.47 55.04
N ASN A 358 7.91 23.62 55.65
CA ASN A 358 8.13 22.25 55.16
C ASN A 358 6.97 21.35 55.59
N VAL A 359 5.89 21.37 54.81
CA VAL A 359 4.71 20.51 54.96
C VAL A 359 4.60 19.53 53.79
N PHE A 360 3.76 18.51 53.93
CA PHE A 360 3.51 17.49 52.91
C PHE A 360 3.38 18.05 51.48
N LEU A 361 2.51 19.05 51.30
CA LEU A 361 2.21 19.63 49.98
C LEU A 361 3.42 20.35 49.37
N THR A 362 4.18 21.09 50.17
CA THR A 362 5.34 21.86 49.69
C THR A 362 6.55 20.98 49.43
N MET A 363 6.71 19.91 50.21
CA MET A 363 7.81 18.95 50.09
C MET A 363 7.70 18.10 48.82
N TYR A 364 6.48 17.69 48.46
CA TYR A 364 6.23 16.87 47.27
C TYR A 364 5.68 17.67 46.08
N ALA A 365 5.69 19.00 46.15
CA ALA A 365 5.08 19.87 45.13
C ALA A 365 5.65 19.63 43.72
N SER A 366 6.98 19.49 43.62
CA SER A 366 7.66 19.24 42.34
C SER A 366 7.30 17.88 41.75
N GLN A 367 7.25 16.85 42.59
CA GLN A 367 6.90 15.48 42.21
C GLN A 367 5.44 15.41 41.74
N ILE A 368 4.52 15.99 42.50
CA ILE A 368 3.10 16.08 42.13
C ILE A 368 2.93 16.85 40.82
N GLY A 369 3.62 17.98 40.66
CA GLY A 369 3.64 18.76 39.43
C GLY A 369 4.07 17.92 38.22
N SER A 370 5.11 17.10 38.36
CA SER A 370 5.59 16.21 37.30
C SER A 370 4.63 15.05 36.97
N ALA A 371 3.94 14.51 37.97
CA ALA A 371 2.93 13.48 37.75
C ALA A 371 1.71 14.05 37.00
N VAL A 372 1.27 15.26 37.39
CA VAL A 372 0.20 16.00 36.70
C VAL A 372 0.60 16.37 35.27
N GLU A 373 1.83 16.88 35.07
CA GLU A 373 2.40 17.12 33.75
C GLU A 373 2.36 15.85 32.90
N GLY A 374 2.81 14.74 33.48
CA GLY A 374 2.82 13.42 32.86
C GLY A 374 1.45 13.01 32.30
N CYS A 375 0.43 13.08 33.15
CA CYS A 375 -0.96 12.79 32.81
C CYS A 375 -1.50 13.73 31.71
N LEU A 376 -1.26 15.03 31.84
CA LEU A 376 -1.77 16.05 30.91
C LEU A 376 -1.10 15.96 29.52
N LEU A 377 0.21 15.73 29.47
CA LEU A 377 0.92 15.55 28.19
C LEU A 377 0.49 14.28 27.48
N SER A 378 0.23 13.19 28.21
CA SER A 378 -0.33 11.97 27.61
C SER A 378 -1.74 12.15 27.07
N LEU A 379 -2.57 12.96 27.74
CA LEU A 379 -3.88 13.35 27.20
C LEU A 379 -3.71 14.21 25.93
N ALA A 380 -2.77 15.16 25.92
CA ALA A 380 -2.47 15.99 24.76
C ALA A 380 -2.02 15.16 23.55
N LEU A 381 -1.20 14.15 23.80
CA LEU A 381 -0.75 13.17 22.83
C LEU A 381 -1.93 12.34 22.29
N ALA A 382 -2.83 11.86 23.16
CA ALA A 382 -4.03 11.15 22.74
C ALA A 382 -4.95 12.00 21.84
N ASP A 383 -5.15 13.28 22.18
CA ASP A 383 -5.93 14.23 21.38
C ASP A 383 -5.30 14.43 19.98
N ARG A 384 -3.96 14.54 19.92
CA ARG A 384 -3.23 14.61 18.63
C ARG A 384 -3.49 13.38 17.76
N ILE A 385 -3.55 12.18 18.32
CA ILE A 385 -3.83 10.95 17.56
C ILE A 385 -5.24 11.01 16.96
N ASN A 386 -6.23 11.38 17.77
CA ASN A 386 -7.61 11.47 17.30
C ASN A 386 -7.73 12.49 16.16
N ALA A 387 -7.09 13.65 16.30
CA ALA A 387 -7.06 14.66 15.24
C ALA A 387 -6.37 14.15 13.95
N MET A 388 -5.25 13.42 14.07
CA MET A 388 -4.57 12.84 12.89
C MET A 388 -5.40 11.73 12.23
N ARG A 389 -6.07 10.89 13.02
CA ARG A 389 -6.97 9.83 12.52
C ARG A 389 -8.15 10.43 11.75
N ASP A 390 -8.76 11.48 12.28
CA ASP A 390 -9.87 12.17 11.62
C ASP A 390 -9.43 12.79 10.28
N LEU A 391 -8.25 13.42 10.24
CA LEU A 391 -7.69 13.97 9.01
C LEU A 391 -7.40 12.87 7.97
N HIS A 392 -6.83 11.74 8.42
CA HIS A 392 -6.53 10.62 7.54
C HIS A 392 -7.80 10.00 6.97
N ALA A 393 -8.84 9.81 7.79
CA ALA A 393 -10.13 9.30 7.36
C ALA A 393 -10.79 10.20 6.30
N ARG A 394 -10.77 11.53 6.51
CA ARG A 394 -11.27 12.50 5.52
C ARG A 394 -10.50 12.44 4.21
N THR A 395 -9.17 12.42 4.29
CA THR A 395 -8.30 12.33 3.11
C THR A 395 -8.57 11.05 2.32
N LEU A 396 -8.71 9.91 3.02
CA LEU A 396 -9.02 8.63 2.40
C LEU A 396 -10.38 8.66 1.70
N GLN A 397 -11.40 9.25 2.34
CA GLN A 397 -12.72 9.41 1.75
C GLN A 397 -12.69 10.29 0.49
N GLU A 398 -12.00 11.44 0.54
CA GLU A 398 -11.84 12.33 -0.62
C GLU A 398 -11.10 11.65 -1.78
N THR A 399 -10.01 10.93 -1.48
CA THR A 399 -9.27 10.17 -2.51
C THR A 399 -10.11 9.05 -3.10
N GLY A 400 -10.91 8.34 -2.29
CA GLY A 400 -11.84 7.31 -2.76
C GLY A 400 -12.92 7.87 -3.69
N GLN A 401 -13.50 9.03 -3.35
CA GLN A 401 -14.48 9.71 -4.20
C GLN A 401 -13.87 10.18 -5.52
N LYS A 402 -12.67 10.78 -5.51
CA LYS A 402 -11.95 11.20 -6.72
C LYS A 402 -11.64 10.01 -7.64
N LEU A 403 -11.20 8.89 -7.07
CA LEU A 403 -10.90 7.69 -7.83
C LEU A 403 -12.18 7.09 -8.46
N ALA A 404 -13.29 7.05 -7.73
CA ALA A 404 -14.57 6.58 -8.26
C ALA A 404 -15.05 7.47 -9.42
N ALA A 405 -14.96 8.79 -9.29
CA ALA A 405 -15.32 9.73 -10.36
C ALA A 405 -14.45 9.57 -11.61
N MET A 406 -13.13 9.42 -11.45
CA MET A 406 -12.20 9.18 -12.56
C MET A 406 -12.49 7.85 -13.28
N ASN A 407 -12.78 6.78 -12.53
CA ASN A 407 -13.14 5.50 -13.13
C ASN A 407 -14.45 5.58 -13.93
N GLN A 408 -15.46 6.29 -13.41
CA GLN A 408 -16.72 6.49 -14.13
C GLN A 408 -16.52 7.29 -15.42
N GLN A 409 -15.67 8.33 -15.39
CA GLN A 409 -15.32 9.11 -16.57
C GLN A 409 -14.57 8.27 -17.62
N LEU A 410 -13.62 7.44 -17.18
CA LEU A 410 -12.88 6.53 -18.06
C LEU A 410 -13.82 5.53 -18.74
N ALA A 411 -14.70 4.89 -17.96
CA ALA A 411 -15.67 3.93 -18.48
C ALA A 411 -16.59 4.57 -19.52
N ARG A 412 -17.12 5.78 -19.25
CA ARG A 412 -17.94 6.53 -20.20
C ARG A 412 -17.18 6.89 -21.47
N THR A 413 -15.91 7.28 -21.35
CA THR A 413 -15.07 7.64 -22.51
C THR A 413 -14.83 6.43 -23.40
N ASN A 414 -14.56 5.26 -22.83
CA ASN A 414 -14.40 4.02 -23.59
C ASN A 414 -15.70 3.63 -24.30
N GLN A 415 -16.85 3.66 -23.62
CA GLN A 415 -18.14 3.36 -24.23
C GLN A 415 -18.46 4.28 -25.41
N LEU A 416 -18.25 5.59 -25.25
CA LEU A 416 -18.46 6.55 -26.34
C LEU A 416 -17.51 6.34 -27.52
N LYS A 417 -16.26 5.93 -27.25
CA LYS A 417 -15.28 5.61 -28.30
C LYS A 417 -15.76 4.42 -29.13
N ASP A 418 -16.26 3.37 -28.48
CA ASP A 418 -16.71 2.15 -29.15
C ASP A 418 -18.00 2.37 -29.95
N GLU A 419 -18.95 3.13 -29.39
CA GLU A 419 -20.19 3.52 -30.08
C GLU A 419 -19.90 4.36 -31.32
N PHE A 420 -19.04 5.38 -31.19
CA PHE A 420 -18.66 6.25 -32.30
C PHE A 420 -18.04 5.47 -33.46
N LEU A 421 -17.12 4.54 -33.18
CA LEU A 421 -16.46 3.74 -34.21
C LEU A 421 -17.44 2.80 -34.93
N SER A 422 -18.38 2.18 -34.21
CA SER A 422 -19.40 1.32 -34.79
C SER A 422 -20.32 2.10 -35.74
N THR A 423 -20.84 3.25 -35.29
CA THR A 423 -21.74 4.09 -36.08
C THR A 423 -21.07 4.62 -37.35
N VAL A 424 -19.88 5.19 -37.23
CA VAL A 424 -19.16 5.76 -38.39
C VAL A 424 -18.87 4.67 -39.43
N THR A 425 -18.54 3.45 -39.01
CA THR A 425 -18.31 2.32 -39.91
C THR A 425 -19.57 1.96 -40.70
N HIS A 426 -20.73 1.91 -40.05
CA HIS A 426 -22.01 1.61 -40.71
C HIS A 426 -22.39 2.72 -41.72
N GLU A 427 -22.25 3.98 -41.29
CA GLU A 427 -22.56 5.15 -42.14
C GLU A 427 -21.62 5.30 -43.34
N LEU A 428 -20.38 4.80 -43.25
CA LEU A 428 -19.46 4.75 -44.39
C LEU A 428 -19.75 3.58 -45.34
N ARG A 429 -20.24 2.45 -44.83
CA ARG A 429 -20.49 1.24 -45.64
C ARG A 429 -21.60 1.43 -46.67
N THR A 430 -22.71 2.03 -46.25
CA THR A 430 -23.91 2.22 -47.08
C THR A 430 -23.67 3.04 -48.36
N PRO A 431 -23.09 4.27 -48.31
CA PRO A 431 -22.81 5.04 -49.52
C PRO A 431 -21.77 4.35 -50.41
N MET A 432 -20.80 3.65 -49.81
CA MET A 432 -19.77 2.96 -50.57
C MET A 432 -20.31 1.76 -51.36
N ASN A 433 -21.24 0.99 -50.79
CA ASN A 433 -21.94 -0.05 -51.54
C ASN A 433 -22.74 0.53 -52.72
N GLY A 434 -23.34 1.72 -52.53
CA GLY A 434 -24.02 2.45 -53.61
C GLY A 434 -23.06 2.89 -54.73
N VAL A 435 -21.86 3.37 -54.39
CA VAL A 435 -20.81 3.71 -55.36
C VAL A 435 -20.36 2.46 -56.13
N ILE A 436 -20.11 1.34 -55.45
CA ILE A 436 -19.69 0.08 -56.10
C ILE A 436 -20.79 -0.43 -57.04
N GLY A 437 -22.04 -0.50 -56.59
CA GLY A 437 -23.15 -0.95 -57.44
C GLY A 437 -23.37 -0.05 -58.65
N SER A 438 -23.19 1.28 -58.50
CA SER A 438 -23.25 2.21 -59.63
C SER A 438 -22.13 1.96 -60.65
N LEU A 439 -20.91 1.67 -60.18
CA LEU A 439 -19.78 1.36 -61.04
C LEU A 439 -19.93 -0.01 -61.74
N GLU A 440 -20.52 -1.00 -61.09
CA GLU A 440 -20.86 -2.29 -61.70
C GLU A 440 -21.93 -2.16 -62.78
N LEU A 441 -22.93 -1.30 -62.58
CA LEU A 441 -23.94 -1.00 -63.60
C LEU A 441 -23.33 -0.26 -64.80
N ILE A 442 -22.42 0.70 -64.58
CA ILE A 442 -21.74 1.43 -65.65
C ILE A 442 -20.96 0.48 -66.56
N LYS A 443 -20.39 -0.61 -66.03
CA LYS A 443 -19.69 -1.64 -66.82
C LYS A 443 -20.60 -2.43 -67.77
N THR A 444 -21.91 -2.41 -67.59
CA THR A 444 -22.86 -3.10 -68.49
C THR A 444 -23.20 -2.28 -69.73
N LEU A 445 -22.75 -1.02 -69.80
CA LEU A 445 -22.98 -0.10 -70.91
C LEU A 445 -21.84 -0.20 -71.93
N ASP A 446 -22.12 0.14 -73.19
CA ASP A 446 -21.10 0.18 -74.26
C ASP A 446 -20.19 1.40 -74.04
N MET A 447 -18.91 1.18 -73.70
CA MET A 447 -17.99 2.23 -73.25
C MET A 447 -16.74 2.33 -74.11
N GLY A 448 -16.23 3.56 -74.26
CA GLY A 448 -14.89 3.81 -74.82
C GLY A 448 -13.77 3.50 -73.81
N SER A 449 -12.56 3.23 -74.31
CA SER A 449 -11.40 2.78 -73.51
C SER A 449 -10.99 3.73 -72.38
N GLU A 450 -11.23 5.03 -72.50
CA GLU A 450 -10.90 6.03 -71.46
C GLU A 450 -11.89 5.98 -70.29
N LEU A 451 -13.19 5.74 -70.56
CA LEU A 451 -14.24 5.63 -69.53
C LEU A 451 -14.12 4.31 -68.76
N GLU A 452 -13.71 3.23 -69.44
CA GLU A 452 -13.42 1.94 -68.82
C GLU A 452 -12.27 2.05 -67.81
N PHE A 453 -11.19 2.77 -68.16
CA PHE A 453 -10.07 3.05 -67.26
C PHE A 453 -10.49 3.83 -66.00
N TYR A 454 -11.28 4.90 -66.14
CA TYR A 454 -11.76 5.68 -64.99
C TYR A 454 -12.72 4.89 -64.10
N THR A 455 -13.61 4.09 -64.70
CA THR A 455 -14.57 3.25 -63.96
C THR A 455 -13.84 2.18 -63.15
N GLN A 456 -12.82 1.55 -63.73
CA GLN A 456 -12.00 0.56 -63.06
C GLN A 456 -11.13 1.16 -61.94
N THR A 457 -10.65 2.39 -62.12
CA THR A 457 -9.91 3.13 -61.09
C THR A 457 -10.81 3.51 -59.90
N ALA A 458 -12.03 3.99 -60.18
CA ALA A 458 -13.01 4.35 -59.16
C ALA A 458 -13.47 3.11 -58.37
N GLU A 459 -13.70 1.98 -59.05
CA GLU A 459 -14.09 0.73 -58.41
C GLU A 459 -12.98 0.18 -57.53
N GLY A 460 -11.74 0.18 -58.02
CA GLY A 460 -10.57 -0.20 -57.23
C GLY A 460 -10.45 0.64 -55.95
N SER A 461 -10.65 1.96 -56.07
CA SER A 461 -10.62 2.88 -54.92
C SER A 461 -11.76 2.63 -53.94
N ALA A 462 -12.96 2.33 -54.45
CA ALA A 462 -14.14 2.04 -53.63
C ALA A 462 -14.00 0.73 -52.86
N ARG A 463 -13.54 -0.34 -53.53
CA ARG A 463 -13.23 -1.63 -52.89
C ARG A 463 -12.12 -1.50 -51.85
N GLN A 464 -11.09 -0.69 -52.12
CA GLN A 464 -10.03 -0.42 -51.16
C GLN A 464 -10.55 0.28 -49.90
N MET A 465 -11.41 1.30 -50.05
CA MET A 465 -12.04 1.98 -48.91
C MET A 465 -12.92 1.03 -48.08
N MET A 466 -13.71 0.18 -48.72
CA MET A 466 -14.50 -0.84 -48.03
C MET A 466 -13.63 -1.85 -47.27
N GLY A 467 -12.49 -2.28 -47.85
CA GLY A 467 -11.51 -3.10 -47.15
C GLY A 467 -10.94 -2.41 -45.90
N MET A 468 -10.68 -1.10 -45.97
CA MET A 468 -10.23 -0.30 -44.82
C MET A 468 -11.29 -0.22 -43.72
N VAL A 469 -12.54 0.06 -44.07
CA VAL A 469 -13.68 0.14 -43.14
C VAL A 469 -13.91 -1.20 -42.45
N ASN A 470 -13.92 -2.30 -43.21
CA ASN A 470 -14.06 -3.65 -42.66
C ASN A 470 -12.90 -4.01 -41.73
N GLY A 471 -11.66 -3.63 -42.08
CA GLY A 471 -10.49 -3.84 -41.22
C GLY A 471 -10.58 -3.09 -39.88
N ILE A 472 -11.08 -1.85 -39.88
CA ILE A 472 -11.32 -1.09 -38.65
C ILE A 472 -12.41 -1.78 -37.81
N LEU A 473 -13.49 -2.24 -38.42
CA LEU A 473 -14.56 -2.95 -37.72
C LEU A 473 -14.04 -4.24 -37.06
N SER A 474 -13.37 -5.11 -37.82
CA SER A 474 -12.79 -6.34 -37.28
C SER A 474 -11.84 -6.06 -36.13
N LEU A 475 -11.05 -4.98 -36.20
CA LEU A 475 -10.19 -4.57 -35.10
C LEU A 475 -10.98 -4.14 -33.86
N THR A 476 -12.05 -3.35 -34.03
CA THR A 476 -12.89 -2.92 -32.91
C THR A 476 -13.65 -4.06 -32.24
N GLU A 477 -14.17 -5.00 -33.02
CA GLU A 477 -14.86 -6.19 -32.50
C GLU A 477 -13.89 -7.13 -31.76
N LEU A 478 -12.66 -7.26 -32.27
CA LEU A 478 -11.58 -7.98 -31.59
C LEU A 478 -11.15 -7.33 -30.28
N GLN A 479 -11.05 -5.99 -30.21
CA GLN A 479 -10.72 -5.26 -28.97
C GLN A 479 -11.85 -5.35 -27.94
N ALA A 480 -13.10 -5.37 -28.40
CA ALA A 480 -14.27 -5.55 -27.54
C ALA A 480 -14.50 -7.00 -27.09
N GLY A 481 -13.69 -7.96 -27.58
CA GLY A 481 -13.83 -9.38 -27.26
C GLY A 481 -15.10 -10.03 -27.83
N ARG A 482 -15.69 -9.44 -28.88
CA ARG A 482 -16.96 -9.91 -29.47
C ARG A 482 -16.77 -10.90 -30.63
N LEU A 483 -15.56 -11.02 -31.18
CA LEU A 483 -15.26 -11.96 -32.26
C LEU A 483 -14.98 -13.36 -31.69
N THR A 484 -15.63 -14.40 -32.22
CA THR A 484 -15.41 -15.81 -31.86
C THR A 484 -14.92 -16.62 -33.06
N ALA A 485 -14.13 -17.67 -32.81
CA ALA A 485 -13.75 -18.64 -33.84
C ALA A 485 -14.89 -19.63 -34.09
N GLU A 486 -15.19 -19.89 -35.36
CA GLU A 486 -16.24 -20.83 -35.80
C GLU A 486 -15.58 -22.06 -36.41
N LEU A 487 -15.67 -23.20 -35.73
CA LEU A 487 -15.05 -24.44 -36.17
C LEU A 487 -15.97 -25.17 -37.16
N GLN A 488 -15.53 -25.32 -38.41
CA GLN A 488 -16.25 -25.98 -39.49
C GLN A 488 -15.34 -26.98 -40.24
N PRO A 489 -15.90 -27.96 -40.97
CA PRO A 489 -15.13 -28.79 -41.89
C PRO A 489 -14.49 -27.93 -42.99
N LEU A 490 -13.17 -28.06 -43.17
CA LEU A 490 -12.33 -27.31 -44.09
C LEU A 490 -11.58 -28.28 -45.01
N SER A 491 -11.62 -28.08 -46.33
CA SER A 491 -10.70 -28.72 -47.27
C SER A 491 -9.48 -27.83 -47.53
N LEU A 492 -8.29 -28.34 -47.21
CA LEU A 492 -7.04 -27.63 -47.46
C LEU A 492 -6.80 -27.44 -48.97
N GLY A 493 -7.11 -28.45 -49.77
CA GLY A 493 -7.00 -28.40 -51.22
C GLY A 493 -7.91 -27.36 -51.85
N GLU A 494 -9.17 -27.25 -51.42
CA GLU A 494 -10.10 -26.23 -51.93
C GLU A 494 -9.71 -24.81 -51.52
N LEU A 495 -9.30 -24.61 -50.26
CA LEU A 495 -8.80 -23.33 -49.77
C LEU A 495 -7.62 -22.82 -50.62
N LEU A 496 -6.61 -23.67 -50.83
CA LEU A 496 -5.42 -23.31 -51.60
C LEU A 496 -5.70 -23.12 -53.09
N LYS A 497 -6.58 -23.93 -53.69
CA LYS A 497 -7.04 -23.73 -55.07
C LYS A 497 -7.74 -22.38 -55.22
N GLY A 498 -8.61 -22.01 -54.28
CA GLY A 498 -9.30 -20.72 -54.27
C GLY A 498 -8.31 -19.54 -54.19
N LEU A 499 -7.36 -19.59 -53.24
CA LEU A 499 -6.31 -18.56 -53.12
C LEU A 499 -5.46 -18.48 -54.40
N SER A 500 -5.15 -19.62 -55.02
CA SER A 500 -4.39 -19.65 -56.27
C SER A 500 -5.14 -19.01 -57.43
N ALA A 501 -6.43 -19.29 -57.57
CA ALA A 501 -7.27 -18.69 -58.61
C ALA A 501 -7.33 -17.16 -58.50
N GLU A 502 -7.30 -16.63 -57.28
CA GLU A 502 -7.31 -15.19 -57.03
C GLU A 502 -5.95 -14.50 -57.21
N PHE A 503 -4.88 -15.09 -56.66
CA PHE A 503 -3.57 -14.42 -56.58
C PHE A 503 -2.63 -14.75 -57.74
N ALA A 504 -2.80 -15.86 -58.46
CA ALA A 504 -1.98 -16.17 -59.64
C ALA A 504 -2.12 -15.13 -60.76
N PRO A 505 -3.33 -14.62 -61.10
CA PRO A 505 -3.47 -13.52 -62.06
C PRO A 505 -2.82 -12.22 -61.58
N LYS A 506 -2.98 -11.87 -60.29
CA LYS A 506 -2.37 -10.66 -59.69
C LYS A 506 -0.84 -10.70 -59.78
N ALA A 507 -0.24 -11.84 -59.44
CA ALA A 507 1.20 -12.06 -59.56
C ALA A 507 1.65 -11.98 -61.04
N ARG A 508 0.95 -12.66 -61.95
CA ARG A 508 1.26 -12.65 -63.40
C ARG A 508 1.20 -11.25 -64.00
N ASN A 509 0.22 -10.43 -63.63
CA ASN A 509 0.09 -9.05 -64.09
C ASN A 509 1.27 -8.17 -63.64
N LYS A 510 1.94 -8.53 -62.55
CA LYS A 510 3.17 -7.88 -62.06
C LYS A 510 4.46 -8.55 -62.56
N GLY A 511 4.35 -9.58 -63.40
CA GLY A 511 5.51 -10.35 -63.90
C GLY A 511 6.12 -11.32 -62.87
N LEU A 512 5.39 -11.66 -61.80
CA LEU A 512 5.85 -12.56 -60.74
C LEU A 512 5.33 -13.99 -60.95
N THR A 513 6.08 -14.99 -60.47
CA THR A 513 5.60 -16.38 -60.39
C THR A 513 4.88 -16.62 -59.07
N PHE A 514 3.69 -17.23 -59.11
CA PHE A 514 2.97 -17.68 -57.93
C PHE A 514 2.81 -19.21 -57.97
N SER A 515 3.10 -19.88 -56.85
CA SER A 515 2.91 -21.33 -56.70
C SER A 515 2.55 -21.68 -55.26
N TYR A 516 1.84 -22.79 -55.06
CA TYR A 516 1.61 -23.35 -53.74
C TYR A 516 2.08 -24.81 -53.67
N ASP A 517 2.44 -25.24 -52.46
CA ASP A 517 3.01 -26.55 -52.17
C ASP A 517 2.42 -27.09 -50.86
N ILE A 518 2.06 -28.37 -50.86
CA ILE A 518 1.49 -29.07 -49.70
C ILE A 518 2.43 -30.24 -49.39
N ALA A 519 2.97 -30.28 -48.16
CA ALA A 519 3.86 -31.36 -47.74
C ALA A 519 3.18 -32.74 -47.82
N HIS A 520 3.92 -33.74 -48.28
CA HIS A 520 3.43 -35.11 -48.37
C HIS A 520 3.00 -35.67 -47.00
N GLY A 521 1.83 -36.32 -46.96
CA GLY A 521 1.30 -36.97 -45.75
C GLY A 521 0.30 -36.12 -44.94
N LEU A 522 -0.08 -34.94 -45.42
CA LEU A 522 -1.13 -34.13 -44.81
C LEU A 522 -2.54 -34.60 -45.26
N PRO A 523 -3.49 -34.79 -44.32
CA PRO A 523 -4.91 -34.93 -44.62
C PRO A 523 -5.47 -33.73 -45.39
N ASP A 524 -6.52 -33.94 -46.20
CA ASP A 524 -7.18 -32.84 -46.92
C ASP A 524 -8.29 -32.19 -46.09
N HIS A 525 -8.97 -32.94 -45.22
CA HIS A 525 -10.10 -32.46 -44.43
C HIS A 525 -9.72 -32.18 -42.97
N TRP A 526 -10.06 -30.98 -42.51
CA TRP A 526 -9.70 -30.44 -41.19
C TRP A 526 -10.93 -29.84 -40.51
N VAL A 527 -10.89 -29.68 -39.19
CA VAL A 527 -11.84 -28.83 -38.45
C VAL A 527 -11.16 -27.51 -38.11
N GLY A 528 -11.68 -26.41 -38.63
CA GLY A 528 -11.12 -25.08 -38.42
C GLY A 528 -12.01 -23.97 -38.98
N ASP A 529 -11.60 -22.73 -38.77
CA ASP A 529 -12.32 -21.56 -39.29
C ASP A 529 -11.76 -21.17 -40.66
N GLU A 530 -12.31 -21.75 -41.73
CA GLU A 530 -11.84 -21.49 -43.11
C GLU A 530 -11.79 -20.00 -43.41
N ALA A 531 -12.83 -19.26 -43.05
CA ALA A 531 -12.96 -17.84 -43.38
C ALA A 531 -11.85 -17.02 -42.73
N LYS A 532 -11.54 -17.24 -41.44
CA LYS A 532 -10.47 -16.51 -40.74
C LYS A 532 -9.07 -16.94 -41.20
N ILE A 533 -8.88 -18.22 -41.53
CA ILE A 533 -7.62 -18.71 -42.12
C ILE A 533 -7.40 -18.08 -43.49
N ARG A 534 -8.41 -18.12 -44.36
CA ARG A 534 -8.42 -17.48 -45.69
C ARG A 534 -8.11 -16.00 -45.58
N GLN A 535 -8.80 -15.26 -44.72
CA GLN A 535 -8.58 -13.83 -44.49
C GLN A 535 -7.14 -13.52 -44.07
N CYS A 536 -6.57 -14.34 -43.18
CA CYS A 536 -5.18 -14.18 -42.74
C CYS A 536 -4.20 -14.40 -43.92
N LEU A 537 -4.42 -15.45 -44.71
CA LEU A 537 -3.58 -15.78 -45.87
C LEU A 537 -3.71 -14.75 -46.99
N GLU A 538 -4.92 -14.26 -47.28
CA GLU A 538 -5.17 -13.18 -48.26
C GLU A 538 -4.36 -11.94 -47.90
N CYS A 539 -4.38 -11.51 -46.63
CA CYS A 539 -3.61 -10.36 -46.17
C CYS A 539 -2.09 -10.57 -46.30
N LEU A 540 -1.59 -11.77 -46.00
CA LEU A 540 -0.16 -12.07 -46.15
C LEU A 540 0.27 -12.18 -47.63
N LEU A 541 -0.56 -12.79 -48.48
CA LEU A 541 -0.33 -12.93 -49.91
C LEU A 541 -0.38 -11.60 -50.65
N ASP A 542 -1.34 -10.74 -50.31
CA ASP A 542 -1.45 -9.40 -50.87
C ASP A 542 -0.20 -8.57 -50.54
N ASN A 543 0.26 -8.63 -49.27
CA ASN A 543 1.53 -8.01 -48.88
C ASN A 543 2.73 -8.59 -49.64
N ALA A 544 2.83 -9.91 -49.77
CA ALA A 544 3.92 -10.58 -50.48
C ALA A 544 4.02 -10.13 -51.95
N ILE A 545 2.90 -10.12 -52.69
CA ILE A 545 2.86 -9.69 -54.09
C ILE A 545 3.12 -8.19 -54.20
N LYS A 546 2.58 -7.38 -53.29
CA LYS A 546 2.76 -5.94 -53.27
C LYS A 546 4.22 -5.51 -53.09
N PHE A 547 4.97 -6.16 -52.21
CA PHE A 547 6.36 -5.80 -51.88
C PHE A 547 7.42 -6.58 -52.66
N THR A 548 7.02 -7.50 -53.54
CA THR A 548 7.91 -8.19 -54.49
C THR A 548 7.90 -7.50 -55.85
N CYS A 549 9.06 -7.13 -56.37
CA CYS A 549 9.17 -6.47 -57.69
C CYS A 549 9.55 -7.46 -58.80
N GLU A 550 10.42 -8.42 -58.50
CA GLU A 550 10.90 -9.47 -59.41
C GLU A 550 11.01 -10.79 -58.65
N GLY A 551 10.91 -11.93 -59.36
CA GLY A 551 10.93 -13.26 -58.74
C GLY A 551 9.53 -13.84 -58.56
N GLY A 552 9.21 -14.28 -57.33
CA GLY A 552 7.98 -15.01 -57.06
C GLY A 552 7.55 -15.07 -55.58
N VAL A 553 6.33 -15.56 -55.39
CA VAL A 553 5.68 -15.79 -54.11
C VAL A 553 5.25 -17.27 -54.02
N ILE A 554 5.58 -17.92 -52.91
CA ILE A 554 5.29 -19.33 -52.66
C ILE A 554 4.45 -19.46 -51.38
N LEU A 555 3.31 -20.15 -51.48
CA LEU A 555 2.53 -20.56 -50.32
C LEU A 555 2.80 -22.03 -50.01
N ARG A 556 3.56 -22.30 -48.94
CA ARG A 556 3.90 -23.67 -48.52
C ARG A 556 3.17 -24.07 -47.25
N VAL A 557 2.43 -25.17 -47.30
CA VAL A 557 1.78 -25.76 -46.14
C VAL A 557 2.54 -26.99 -45.67
N THR A 558 2.96 -26.96 -44.41
CA THR A 558 3.64 -28.06 -43.72
C THR A 558 2.86 -28.43 -42.47
N GLY A 559 2.97 -29.66 -41.99
CA GLY A 559 2.36 -30.00 -40.71
C GLY A 559 3.03 -31.17 -40.01
N LYS A 560 2.79 -31.25 -38.70
CA LYS A 560 3.33 -32.28 -37.81
C LYS A 560 2.22 -32.78 -36.89
N ALA A 561 2.02 -34.09 -36.84
CA ALA A 561 1.10 -34.71 -35.89
C ALA A 561 1.55 -34.43 -34.44
N ILE A 562 0.63 -33.95 -33.61
CA ILE A 562 0.81 -33.75 -32.17
C ILE A 562 0.34 -35.02 -31.44
N ASP A 563 -0.83 -35.54 -31.82
CA ASP A 563 -1.42 -36.80 -31.37
C ASP A 563 -2.18 -37.52 -32.50
N GLU A 564 -3.04 -38.50 -32.19
CA GLU A 564 -3.77 -39.31 -33.20
C GLU A 564 -4.77 -38.50 -34.04
N ALA A 565 -5.23 -37.33 -33.57
CA ALA A 565 -6.24 -36.52 -34.26
C ALA A 565 -5.81 -35.07 -34.51
N ARG A 566 -4.91 -34.51 -33.70
CA ARG A 566 -4.46 -33.11 -33.77
C ARG A 566 -3.11 -32.96 -34.45
N TRP A 567 -3.03 -31.94 -35.30
CA TRP A 567 -1.83 -31.57 -36.04
C TRP A 567 -1.49 -30.11 -35.83
N SER A 568 -0.20 -29.81 -35.74
CA SER A 568 0.31 -28.45 -35.91
C SER A 568 0.52 -28.21 -37.40
N LEU A 569 -0.31 -27.37 -38.00
CA LEU A 569 -0.20 -26.91 -39.39
C LEU A 569 0.51 -25.55 -39.42
N ALA A 570 1.46 -25.41 -40.34
CA ALA A 570 2.18 -24.18 -40.60
C ALA A 570 2.02 -23.75 -42.05
N PHE A 571 1.36 -22.61 -42.26
CA PHE A 571 1.21 -21.95 -43.55
C PHE A 571 2.32 -20.91 -43.71
N ASN A 572 3.20 -21.11 -44.68
CA ASN A 572 4.35 -20.25 -44.92
C ASN A 572 4.12 -19.48 -46.22
N VAL A 573 3.95 -18.15 -46.12
CA VAL A 573 3.96 -17.24 -47.26
C VAL A 573 5.38 -16.72 -47.42
N ILE A 574 6.04 -17.12 -48.50
CA ILE A 574 7.45 -16.83 -48.80
C ILE A 574 7.51 -15.95 -50.03
N ASP A 575 8.12 -14.78 -49.92
CA ASP A 575 8.35 -13.84 -51.01
C ASP A 575 9.85 -13.62 -51.26
N SER A 576 10.19 -13.16 -52.45
CA SER A 576 11.56 -12.80 -52.87
C SER A 576 11.76 -11.28 -52.95
N GLY A 577 10.89 -10.52 -52.27
CA GLY A 577 10.83 -9.08 -52.35
C GLY A 577 11.93 -8.34 -51.59
N ILE A 578 11.65 -7.07 -51.30
CA ILE A 578 12.64 -6.13 -50.75
C ILE A 578 13.19 -6.53 -49.37
N GLY A 579 12.47 -7.36 -48.61
CA GLY A 579 12.78 -7.70 -47.21
C GLY A 579 12.92 -6.48 -46.30
N PHE A 580 13.18 -6.69 -45.02
CA PHE A 580 13.40 -5.61 -44.05
C PHE A 580 14.39 -6.01 -42.93
N VAL A 581 15.03 -5.02 -42.32
CA VAL A 581 15.96 -5.21 -41.20
C VAL A 581 15.15 -5.46 -39.92
N HIS A 582 15.63 -6.37 -39.06
CA HIS A 582 15.06 -6.70 -37.75
C HIS A 582 14.40 -5.50 -37.05
N GLN A 583 13.07 -5.46 -37.12
CA GLN A 583 12.23 -4.69 -36.20
C GLN A 583 11.84 -5.60 -35.04
N GLU A 584 11.72 -5.04 -33.84
CA GLU A 584 11.31 -5.79 -32.66
C GLU A 584 10.00 -6.54 -32.96
N ARG A 585 9.94 -7.83 -32.59
CA ARG A 585 8.79 -8.71 -32.87
C ARG A 585 7.43 -8.14 -32.47
N ALA A 586 7.38 -7.17 -31.56
CA ALA A 586 6.16 -6.53 -31.11
C ALA A 586 5.72 -5.33 -31.98
N GLU A 587 6.65 -4.58 -32.57
CA GLU A 587 6.35 -3.33 -33.30
C GLU A 587 5.68 -3.58 -34.66
N LEU A 588 6.15 -4.58 -35.42
CA LEU A 588 5.61 -4.91 -36.75
C LEU A 588 4.10 -5.24 -36.73
N TYR A 589 3.58 -5.70 -35.59
CA TYR A 589 2.17 -6.05 -35.41
C TYR A 589 1.38 -4.99 -34.61
N GLN A 590 1.95 -3.81 -34.34
CA GLN A 590 1.20 -2.70 -33.75
C GLN A 590 0.21 -2.10 -34.76
N HIS A 591 -0.91 -1.60 -34.25
CA HIS A 591 -1.90 -0.90 -35.06
C HIS A 591 -1.29 0.34 -35.72
N PHE A 592 -1.57 0.56 -37.01
CA PHE A 592 -1.11 1.72 -37.78
C PHE A 592 0.42 1.83 -37.95
N PHE A 593 1.15 0.75 -37.67
CA PHE A 593 2.60 0.73 -37.80
C PHE A 593 3.03 0.43 -39.26
N GLN A 594 4.05 1.14 -39.74
CA GLN A 594 4.61 1.00 -41.09
C GLN A 594 6.13 1.16 -41.05
N VAL A 595 6.84 0.28 -41.77
CA VAL A 595 8.30 0.11 -41.69
C VAL A 595 9.09 1.32 -42.21
N ASP A 596 8.51 2.14 -43.12
CA ASP A 596 9.15 3.37 -43.60
C ASP A 596 8.14 4.38 -44.19
N GLY A 597 8.15 5.62 -43.69
CA GLY A 597 7.21 6.68 -44.11
C GLY A 597 7.41 7.16 -45.56
N SER A 598 8.54 6.85 -46.20
CA SER A 598 8.85 7.20 -47.60
C SER A 598 8.20 6.26 -48.63
N MET A 599 7.88 5.02 -48.23
CA MET A 599 7.21 4.01 -49.07
C MET A 599 5.69 4.23 -49.21
N THR A 600 5.14 5.19 -48.46
CA THR A 600 3.72 5.58 -48.51
C THR A 600 3.29 6.15 -49.87
N ARG A 601 4.20 6.78 -50.62
CA ARG A 601 3.87 7.37 -51.93
C ARG A 601 3.69 6.36 -53.06
N ASN A 602 4.31 5.18 -52.96
CA ASN A 602 4.31 4.20 -54.05
C ASN A 602 3.42 2.97 -53.81
N TYR A 603 3.10 2.64 -52.55
CA TYR A 603 2.42 1.36 -52.24
C TYR A 603 1.18 1.44 -51.33
N GLY A 604 0.93 2.53 -50.58
CA GLY A 604 -0.34 2.84 -49.87
C GLY A 604 -0.93 1.80 -48.87
N GLY A 605 -1.47 2.20 -47.71
CA GLY A 605 -2.18 1.29 -46.78
C GLY A 605 -2.33 1.86 -45.38
N LEU A 606 -3.24 1.30 -44.55
CA LEU A 606 -3.49 1.77 -43.17
C LEU A 606 -2.56 1.15 -42.11
N GLY A 607 -1.78 0.10 -42.43
CA GLY A 607 -0.94 -0.59 -41.45
C GLY A 607 -1.71 -1.43 -40.41
N ILE A 608 -2.91 -1.89 -40.75
CA ILE A 608 -3.78 -2.66 -39.82
C ILE A 608 -3.75 -4.17 -40.12
N GLY A 609 -3.43 -4.58 -41.36
CA GLY A 609 -3.54 -5.96 -41.83
C GLY A 609 -2.77 -6.99 -40.98
N LEU A 610 -1.49 -6.73 -40.69
CA LEU A 610 -0.67 -7.63 -39.87
C LEU A 610 -1.14 -7.71 -38.41
N ALA A 611 -1.68 -6.61 -37.87
CA ALA A 611 -2.28 -6.58 -36.53
C ALA A 611 -3.56 -7.45 -36.47
N ILE A 612 -4.40 -7.39 -37.52
CA ILE A 612 -5.58 -8.28 -37.66
C ILE A 612 -5.14 -9.73 -37.80
N CYS A 613 -4.19 -10.05 -38.70
CA CYS A 613 -3.68 -11.41 -38.86
C CYS A 613 -3.20 -12.01 -37.54
N ARG A 614 -2.39 -11.26 -36.78
CA ARG A 614 -1.88 -11.73 -35.47
C ARG A 614 -3.03 -12.05 -34.53
N ARG A 615 -4.02 -11.15 -34.43
CA ARG A 615 -5.12 -11.32 -33.49
C ARG A 615 -6.10 -12.42 -33.89
N LEU A 616 -6.37 -12.61 -35.19
CA LEU A 616 -7.15 -13.73 -35.71
C LEU A 616 -6.46 -15.07 -35.43
N VAL A 617 -5.14 -15.13 -35.61
CA VAL A 617 -4.36 -16.33 -35.33
C VAL A 617 -4.33 -16.62 -33.82
N GLU A 618 -4.17 -15.60 -32.96
CA GLU A 618 -4.31 -15.74 -31.50
C GLU A 618 -5.72 -16.22 -31.10
N LEU A 619 -6.77 -15.71 -31.74
CA LEU A 619 -8.17 -16.13 -31.51
C LEU A 619 -8.38 -17.62 -31.86
N MET A 620 -7.72 -18.11 -32.90
CA MET A 620 -7.73 -19.52 -33.31
C MET A 620 -6.73 -20.39 -32.51
N GLY A 621 -6.10 -19.85 -31.46
CA GLY A 621 -5.14 -20.58 -30.61
C GLY A 621 -3.76 -20.80 -31.24
N GLY A 622 -3.44 -20.09 -32.33
CA GLY A 622 -2.19 -20.21 -33.07
C GLY A 622 -1.15 -19.13 -32.80
N GLN A 623 -0.09 -19.13 -33.61
CA GLN A 623 0.97 -18.12 -33.58
C GLN A 623 1.34 -17.63 -34.99
N LEU A 624 1.48 -16.31 -35.15
CA LEU A 624 2.04 -15.68 -36.37
C LEU A 624 3.49 -15.27 -36.11
N THR A 625 4.41 -15.74 -36.95
CA THR A 625 5.85 -15.39 -36.90
C THR A 625 6.35 -14.92 -38.26
N HIS A 626 7.51 -14.27 -38.28
CA HIS A 626 8.15 -13.83 -39.52
C HIS A 626 9.67 -13.97 -39.47
N HIS A 627 10.28 -14.11 -40.64
CA HIS A 627 11.71 -14.04 -40.87
C HIS A 627 11.95 -13.25 -42.16
N SER A 628 12.72 -12.18 -42.12
CA SER A 628 13.00 -11.34 -43.28
C SER A 628 14.45 -10.88 -43.27
N LEU A 629 15.04 -10.80 -44.45
CA LEU A 629 16.39 -10.28 -44.66
C LEU A 629 16.34 -9.26 -45.81
N PRO A 630 16.95 -8.07 -45.67
CA PRO A 630 16.95 -7.07 -46.73
C PRO A 630 17.45 -7.65 -48.06
N ARG A 631 16.66 -7.43 -49.11
CA ARG A 631 16.87 -7.88 -50.50
C ARG A 631 16.92 -9.39 -50.71
N GLN A 632 16.49 -10.17 -49.73
CA GLN A 632 16.39 -11.63 -49.82
C GLN A 632 14.94 -12.12 -49.63
N GLY A 633 13.99 -11.19 -49.55
CA GLY A 633 12.57 -11.48 -49.32
C GLY A 633 12.19 -11.70 -47.87
N SER A 634 10.94 -12.12 -47.66
CA SER A 634 10.38 -12.40 -46.33
C SER A 634 9.61 -13.72 -46.31
N GLN A 635 9.55 -14.33 -45.13
CA GLN A 635 8.71 -15.46 -44.83
C GLN A 635 7.81 -15.10 -43.65
N PHE A 636 6.50 -15.18 -43.86
CA PHE A 636 5.50 -15.11 -42.79
C PHE A 636 4.91 -16.49 -42.56
N GLN A 637 4.90 -16.94 -41.30
CA GLN A 637 4.44 -18.26 -40.90
C GLN A 637 3.27 -18.16 -39.94
N VAL A 638 2.12 -18.71 -40.34
CA VAL A 638 0.94 -18.90 -39.49
C VAL A 638 0.93 -20.35 -39.01
N SER A 639 1.01 -20.54 -37.70
CA SER A 639 0.97 -21.85 -37.03
C SER A 639 -0.38 -22.03 -36.33
N LEU A 640 -1.10 -23.11 -36.65
CA LEU A 640 -2.41 -23.45 -36.08
C LEU A 640 -2.42 -24.90 -35.63
N GLU A 641 -3.12 -25.19 -34.53
CA GLU A 641 -3.42 -26.56 -34.11
C GLU A 641 -4.82 -26.92 -34.61
N LEU A 642 -4.92 -27.89 -35.53
CA LEU A 642 -6.17 -28.29 -36.16
C LEU A 642 -6.38 -29.80 -36.04
N GLU A 643 -7.65 -30.21 -35.96
CA GLU A 643 -8.05 -31.61 -35.94
C GLU A 643 -8.23 -32.12 -37.36
N ALA A 644 -7.61 -33.26 -37.69
CA ALA A 644 -7.79 -33.94 -38.96
C ALA A 644 -9.09 -34.77 -38.92
N LEU A 645 -9.96 -34.59 -39.91
CA LEU A 645 -11.10 -35.47 -40.09
C LEU A 645 -10.61 -36.77 -40.75
N ALA A 646 -10.82 -37.90 -40.09
CA ALA A 646 -10.55 -39.20 -40.70
C ALA A 646 -11.36 -39.32 -42.01
N PRO A 647 -10.78 -39.89 -43.09
CA PRO A 647 -11.51 -40.04 -44.33
C PRO A 647 -12.78 -40.85 -44.06
N ALA A 648 -13.93 -40.20 -44.22
CA ALA A 648 -15.20 -40.90 -44.18
C ALA A 648 -15.13 -42.00 -45.24
N THR A 649 -15.26 -43.26 -44.81
CA THR A 649 -15.43 -44.40 -45.68
C THR A 649 -16.49 -44.01 -46.71
N GLN A 650 -16.10 -43.89 -47.98
CA GLN A 650 -17.03 -43.59 -49.06
C GLN A 650 -18.14 -44.64 -49.00
N SER A 651 -19.31 -44.25 -48.51
CA SER A 651 -20.53 -45.03 -48.71
C SER A 651 -20.77 -45.02 -50.21
N THR A 652 -20.50 -46.16 -50.84
CA THR A 652 -20.85 -46.45 -52.22
C THR A 652 -22.37 -46.36 -52.37
N ILE A 653 -22.89 -45.16 -52.63
CA ILE A 653 -24.26 -45.01 -53.13
C ILE A 653 -24.19 -45.39 -54.60
N LEU A 654 -24.72 -46.58 -54.92
CA LEU A 654 -25.06 -46.97 -56.28
C LEU A 654 -25.97 -45.89 -56.89
N SER A 655 -25.45 -45.04 -57.77
CA SER A 655 -26.23 -43.97 -58.43
C SER A 655 -26.30 -44.20 -59.94
N LEU A 656 -27.54 -44.32 -60.43
CA LEU A 656 -27.89 -44.34 -61.86
C LEU A 656 -27.81 -42.91 -62.40
N LYS A 657 -27.10 -42.71 -63.52
CA LYS A 657 -27.04 -41.43 -64.24
C LYS A 657 -28.45 -41.01 -64.71
N LYS A 658 -29.01 -39.94 -64.15
CA LYS A 658 -30.16 -39.21 -64.72
C LYS A 658 -29.70 -37.88 -65.29
N SER A 659 -30.38 -37.39 -66.33
CA SER A 659 -30.23 -36.04 -66.88
C SER A 659 -31.31 -35.09 -66.31
N PRO A 660 -31.13 -33.75 -66.33
CA PRO A 660 -32.11 -32.81 -65.76
C PRO A 660 -33.54 -33.01 -66.31
N MET A 661 -33.69 -33.33 -67.60
CA MET A 661 -34.99 -33.56 -68.25
C MET A 661 -35.70 -34.84 -67.79
N GLU A 662 -34.98 -35.76 -67.15
CA GLU A 662 -35.52 -37.01 -66.59
C GLU A 662 -35.86 -36.88 -65.11
N CYS A 663 -35.56 -35.73 -64.48
CA CYS A 663 -35.82 -35.46 -63.08
C CYS A 663 -37.04 -34.54 -62.92
N ALA A 664 -37.97 -34.95 -62.05
CA ALA A 664 -39.13 -34.14 -61.67
C ALA A 664 -38.93 -33.49 -60.30
N VAL A 665 -39.06 -32.17 -60.19
CA VAL A 665 -38.89 -31.40 -58.94
C VAL A 665 -40.24 -30.86 -58.49
N LEU A 666 -40.62 -31.12 -57.25
CA LEU A 666 -41.81 -30.54 -56.62
C LEU A 666 -41.45 -29.22 -55.93
N LEU A 667 -41.90 -28.10 -56.50
CA LEU A 667 -41.81 -26.78 -55.91
C LEU A 667 -43.03 -26.50 -55.03
N VAL A 668 -42.82 -26.18 -53.76
CA VAL A 668 -43.88 -25.84 -52.80
C VAL A 668 -43.73 -24.38 -52.36
N GLU A 669 -44.68 -23.54 -52.73
CA GLU A 669 -44.68 -22.10 -52.46
C GLU A 669 -46.10 -21.60 -52.11
N ASP A 670 -46.22 -20.64 -51.17
CA ASP A 670 -47.52 -20.09 -50.75
C ASP A 670 -47.98 -19.03 -51.77
N HIS A 671 -49.28 -18.98 -52.05
CA HIS A 671 -49.84 -18.34 -53.26
C HIS A 671 -49.68 -16.81 -53.38
N ASP A 672 -49.06 -16.12 -52.42
CA ASP A 672 -49.13 -14.66 -52.28
C ASP A 672 -47.79 -13.89 -52.26
N VAL A 673 -46.61 -14.54 -52.36
CA VAL A 673 -45.33 -13.80 -52.44
C VAL A 673 -44.29 -14.53 -53.30
N GLY A 674 -44.13 -14.08 -54.57
CA GLY A 674 -42.86 -14.15 -55.32
C GLY A 674 -42.43 -15.49 -55.94
N ALA A 675 -43.17 -16.01 -56.93
CA ALA A 675 -42.93 -17.31 -57.57
C ALA A 675 -42.72 -17.38 -59.12
N PRO A 676 -42.36 -16.33 -59.90
CA PRO A 676 -41.89 -16.54 -61.26
C PRO A 676 -40.41 -16.96 -61.35
N ASP A 677 -39.59 -16.57 -60.37
CA ASP A 677 -38.13 -16.64 -60.49
C ASP A 677 -37.59 -18.07 -60.29
N LEU A 678 -37.95 -18.75 -59.20
CA LEU A 678 -37.51 -20.13 -58.91
C LEU A 678 -38.08 -21.15 -59.91
N TYR A 679 -39.38 -21.03 -60.24
CA TYR A 679 -40.00 -21.83 -61.29
C TYR A 679 -39.32 -21.62 -62.65
N GLY A 680 -39.03 -20.36 -63.00
CA GLY A 680 -38.31 -20.00 -64.23
C GLY A 680 -36.88 -20.56 -64.27
N MET A 681 -36.14 -20.48 -63.15
CA MET A 681 -34.79 -21.05 -63.04
C MET A 681 -34.81 -22.58 -63.21
N LEU A 682 -35.74 -23.29 -62.57
CA LEU A 682 -35.84 -24.75 -62.69
C LEU A 682 -36.17 -25.22 -64.12
N LEU A 683 -37.04 -24.48 -64.82
CA LEU A 683 -37.34 -24.76 -66.23
C LEU A 683 -36.14 -24.44 -67.15
N ALA A 684 -35.43 -23.33 -66.90
CA ALA A 684 -34.23 -22.96 -67.66
C ALA A 684 -33.10 -24.00 -67.51
N LEU A 685 -33.03 -24.67 -66.35
CA LEU A 685 -32.12 -25.78 -66.08
C LEU A 685 -32.59 -27.14 -66.63
N GLY A 686 -33.80 -27.20 -67.21
CA GLY A 686 -34.34 -28.36 -67.92
C GLY A 686 -35.09 -29.38 -67.05
N TYR A 687 -35.44 -29.06 -65.80
CA TYR A 687 -36.21 -29.96 -64.93
C TYR A 687 -37.70 -29.99 -65.26
N ARG A 688 -38.38 -31.12 -64.96
CA ARG A 688 -39.85 -31.18 -64.99
C ARG A 688 -40.38 -30.68 -63.64
N VAL A 689 -41.02 -29.51 -63.62
CA VAL A 689 -41.44 -28.88 -62.36
C VAL A 689 -42.92 -29.11 -62.10
N HIS A 690 -43.24 -29.66 -60.92
CA HIS A 690 -44.59 -29.72 -60.37
C HIS A 690 -44.72 -28.67 -59.28
N CYS A 691 -45.79 -27.87 -59.30
CA CYS A 691 -46.04 -26.84 -58.29
C CYS A 691 -47.14 -27.28 -57.33
N ALA A 692 -46.94 -27.01 -56.05
CA ALA A 692 -47.95 -27.14 -55.01
C ALA A 692 -48.03 -25.84 -54.22
N ASP A 693 -49.24 -25.38 -53.98
CA ASP A 693 -49.54 -24.13 -53.27
C ASP A 693 -49.62 -24.28 -51.74
N SER A 694 -49.52 -25.52 -51.26
CA SER A 694 -49.67 -25.87 -49.86
C SER A 694 -49.06 -27.24 -49.57
N GLY A 695 -48.64 -27.48 -48.33
CA GLY A 695 -48.16 -28.80 -47.89
C GLY A 695 -49.17 -29.94 -48.14
N GLN A 696 -50.48 -29.66 -48.10
CA GLN A 696 -51.50 -30.66 -48.45
C GLN A 696 -51.49 -31.01 -49.94
N ALA A 697 -51.46 -30.00 -50.81
CA ALA A 697 -51.41 -30.21 -52.25
C ALA A 697 -50.11 -30.94 -52.64
N ALA A 698 -48.99 -30.62 -51.98
CA ALA A 698 -47.73 -31.31 -52.16
C ALA A 698 -47.82 -32.79 -51.76
N ILE A 699 -48.43 -33.12 -50.62
CA ILE A 699 -48.65 -34.51 -50.18
C ILE A 699 -49.55 -35.28 -51.16
N ASP A 700 -50.64 -34.66 -51.63
CA ASP A 700 -51.56 -35.29 -52.57
C ASP A 700 -50.89 -35.52 -53.94
N LEU A 701 -49.96 -34.64 -54.34
CA LEU A 701 -49.15 -34.79 -55.55
C LEU A 701 -48.11 -35.91 -55.39
N LEU A 702 -47.39 -35.97 -54.28
CA LEU A 702 -46.45 -37.05 -53.97
C LEU A 702 -47.10 -38.44 -53.93
N ARG A 703 -48.41 -38.53 -53.66
CA ARG A 703 -49.16 -39.79 -53.72
C ARG A 703 -49.55 -40.21 -55.13
N ARG A 704 -49.60 -39.28 -56.09
CA ARG A 704 -50.11 -39.51 -57.45
C ARG A 704 -49.00 -39.55 -58.50
N GLU A 705 -47.97 -38.72 -58.32
CA GLU A 705 -46.87 -38.51 -59.24
C GLU A 705 -45.55 -38.95 -58.58
N ARG A 706 -44.57 -39.39 -59.38
CA ARG A 706 -43.21 -39.62 -58.89
C ARG A 706 -42.38 -38.36 -59.10
N VAL A 707 -41.76 -37.88 -58.04
CA VAL A 707 -40.81 -36.77 -58.07
C VAL A 707 -39.46 -37.22 -57.53
N ASP A 708 -38.41 -36.51 -57.89
CA ASP A 708 -37.02 -36.80 -57.56
C ASP A 708 -36.46 -35.85 -56.48
N ALA A 709 -37.03 -34.64 -56.31
CA ALA A 709 -36.70 -33.71 -55.23
C ALA A 709 -37.90 -32.85 -54.82
N VAL A 710 -37.83 -32.30 -53.61
CA VAL A 710 -38.76 -31.28 -53.11
C VAL A 710 -37.99 -29.98 -52.84
N LEU A 711 -38.46 -28.86 -53.40
CA LEU A 711 -37.94 -27.52 -53.15
C LEU A 711 -39.00 -26.70 -52.41
N LEU A 712 -38.67 -26.26 -51.20
CA LEU A 712 -39.53 -25.47 -50.32
C LEU A 712 -39.14 -23.99 -50.42
N GLY A 713 -40.01 -23.16 -50.98
CA GLY A 713 -39.78 -21.72 -51.12
C GLY A 713 -40.31 -20.87 -49.96
N CYS A 714 -40.79 -21.46 -48.87
CA CYS A 714 -41.42 -20.75 -47.74
C CYS A 714 -40.53 -20.63 -46.49
N PRO A 715 -40.70 -19.58 -45.64
CA PRO A 715 -39.95 -19.44 -44.40
C PRO A 715 -40.31 -20.54 -43.39
N LEU A 716 -39.29 -21.15 -42.78
CA LEU A 716 -39.46 -22.30 -41.88
C LEU A 716 -40.16 -21.97 -40.54
N ALA A 717 -40.34 -20.69 -40.21
CA ALA A 717 -41.01 -20.22 -39.00
C ALA A 717 -42.47 -20.71 -38.84
N ARG A 718 -43.06 -21.33 -39.87
CA ARG A 718 -44.40 -21.96 -39.83
C ARG A 718 -44.40 -23.48 -39.56
N ILE A 719 -43.25 -24.15 -39.54
CA ILE A 719 -43.18 -25.60 -39.30
C ILE A 719 -43.33 -25.89 -37.80
N THR A 720 -44.59 -25.99 -37.37
CA THR A 720 -44.94 -26.60 -36.07
C THR A 720 -45.09 -28.12 -36.24
N ALA A 721 -44.85 -28.90 -35.20
CA ALA A 721 -44.91 -30.38 -35.23
C ALA A 721 -46.27 -30.95 -35.70
N THR A 722 -47.32 -30.12 -35.74
CA THR A 722 -48.68 -30.45 -36.19
C THR A 722 -49.05 -29.86 -37.55
N SER A 723 -48.13 -29.14 -38.22
CA SER A 723 -48.36 -28.54 -39.54
C SER A 723 -48.35 -29.59 -40.66
N LYS A 724 -49.05 -29.31 -41.76
CA LYS A 724 -49.05 -30.18 -42.94
C LYS A 724 -47.67 -30.23 -43.64
N ASP A 725 -46.86 -29.20 -43.46
CA ASP A 725 -45.48 -29.14 -43.97
C ASP A 725 -44.55 -30.10 -43.20
N ALA A 726 -44.78 -30.31 -41.90
CA ALA A 726 -44.08 -31.35 -41.13
C ALA A 726 -44.44 -32.77 -41.61
N GLN A 727 -45.70 -32.99 -42.03
CA GLN A 727 -46.13 -34.25 -42.63
C GLN A 727 -45.52 -34.46 -44.03
N LEU A 728 -45.40 -33.40 -44.83
CA LEU A 728 -44.71 -33.41 -46.12
C LEU A 728 -43.24 -33.81 -45.95
N LEU A 729 -42.54 -33.19 -44.99
CA LEU A 729 -41.15 -33.51 -44.69
C LEU A 729 -40.96 -34.95 -44.23
N THR A 730 -41.86 -35.45 -43.38
CA THR A 730 -41.85 -36.85 -42.93
C THR A 730 -42.06 -37.80 -44.11
N LEU A 731 -43.02 -37.49 -44.99
CA LEU A 731 -43.29 -38.28 -46.19
C LEU A 731 -42.10 -38.25 -47.17
N ALA A 732 -41.46 -37.10 -47.37
CA ALA A 732 -40.26 -36.96 -48.20
C ALA A 732 -39.10 -37.80 -47.67
N VAL A 733 -38.87 -37.82 -46.35
CA VAL A 733 -37.88 -38.69 -45.71
C VAL A 733 -38.24 -40.17 -45.89
N CYS A 734 -39.50 -40.56 -45.70
CA CYS A 734 -39.94 -41.95 -45.94
C CYS A 734 -39.75 -42.38 -47.40
N LEU A 735 -39.89 -41.46 -48.35
CA LEU A 735 -39.66 -41.67 -49.78
C LEU A 735 -38.19 -41.48 -50.21
N GLN A 736 -37.29 -41.16 -49.26
CA GLN A 736 -35.87 -40.86 -49.49
C GLN A 736 -35.64 -39.76 -50.53
N LEU A 737 -36.50 -38.75 -50.56
CA LEU A 737 -36.38 -37.60 -51.45
C LEU A 737 -35.52 -36.51 -50.83
N PRO A 738 -34.55 -35.92 -51.56
CA PRO A 738 -33.84 -34.74 -51.11
C PRO A 738 -34.80 -33.54 -51.00
N VAL A 739 -34.74 -32.85 -49.86
CA VAL A 739 -35.51 -31.63 -49.60
C VAL A 739 -34.58 -30.44 -49.52
N LEU A 740 -34.78 -29.46 -50.40
CA LEU A 740 -34.05 -28.20 -50.41
C LEU A 740 -34.99 -27.09 -49.90
N ALA A 741 -34.53 -26.25 -48.98
CA ALA A 741 -35.33 -25.14 -48.44
C ALA A 741 -34.65 -23.79 -48.69
N VAL A 742 -35.44 -22.75 -48.99
CA VAL A 742 -34.97 -21.39 -49.28
C VAL A 742 -35.22 -20.46 -48.07
N PHE A 743 -34.21 -19.68 -47.68
CA PHE A 743 -34.20 -18.81 -46.50
C PHE A 743 -33.81 -17.36 -46.83
N GLU A 744 -34.23 -16.40 -45.99
CA GLU A 744 -33.86 -14.97 -46.14
C GLU A 744 -32.52 -14.64 -45.45
N SER A 745 -32.02 -15.49 -44.54
CA SER A 745 -30.73 -15.28 -43.86
C SER A 745 -30.04 -16.59 -43.46
N ALA A 746 -28.71 -16.53 -43.32
CA ALA A 746 -27.90 -17.66 -42.86
C ALA A 746 -28.27 -18.12 -41.43
N ALA A 747 -28.65 -17.20 -40.55
CA ALA A 747 -29.04 -17.52 -39.18
C ALA A 747 -30.34 -18.33 -39.13
N GLU A 748 -31.30 -18.02 -40.01
CA GLU A 748 -32.55 -18.77 -40.14
C GLU A 748 -32.32 -20.16 -40.72
N ALA A 749 -31.46 -20.29 -41.74
CA ALA A 749 -31.05 -21.56 -42.32
C ALA A 749 -30.36 -22.48 -41.29
N GLN A 750 -29.48 -21.92 -40.46
CA GLN A 750 -28.78 -22.64 -39.38
C GLN A 750 -29.76 -23.15 -38.32
N ALA A 751 -30.68 -22.30 -37.86
CA ALA A 751 -31.69 -22.66 -36.87
C ALA A 751 -32.63 -23.77 -37.39
N ALA A 752 -33.02 -23.69 -38.67
CA ALA A 752 -33.86 -24.69 -39.33
C ALA A 752 -33.19 -26.05 -39.47
N ARG A 753 -31.94 -26.10 -39.95
CA ARG A 753 -31.16 -27.34 -40.08
C ARG A 753 -30.88 -28.01 -38.74
N GLY A 754 -30.76 -27.24 -37.65
CA GLY A 754 -30.60 -27.78 -36.31
C GLY A 754 -31.88 -28.35 -35.68
N GLN A 755 -33.06 -28.02 -36.23
CA GLN A 755 -34.37 -28.42 -35.69
C GLN A 755 -35.09 -29.47 -36.54
N VAL A 756 -34.76 -29.57 -37.85
CA VAL A 756 -35.50 -30.39 -38.81
C VAL A 756 -34.52 -31.22 -39.65
N ASP A 757 -34.27 -32.46 -39.21
CA ASP A 757 -33.36 -33.41 -39.89
C ASP A 757 -33.78 -33.79 -41.32
N ALA A 758 -35.01 -33.46 -41.73
CA ALA A 758 -35.54 -33.75 -43.06
C ALA A 758 -35.00 -32.81 -44.16
N ILE A 759 -34.42 -31.65 -43.80
CA ILE A 759 -33.91 -30.69 -44.77
C ILE A 759 -32.51 -31.11 -45.21
N THR A 760 -32.39 -31.49 -46.48
CA THR A 760 -31.16 -31.98 -47.08
C THR A 760 -30.25 -30.83 -47.49
N ASP A 761 -30.81 -29.77 -48.08
CA ASP A 761 -30.07 -28.56 -48.43
C ASP A 761 -30.75 -27.23 -48.10
N ALA A 762 -29.95 -26.17 -47.93
CA ALA A 762 -30.41 -24.84 -47.58
C ALA A 762 -29.85 -23.79 -48.55
N LEU A 763 -30.74 -23.00 -49.15
CA LEU A 763 -30.45 -21.95 -50.11
C LEU A 763 -30.79 -20.59 -49.48
N ILE A 764 -29.94 -19.57 -49.66
CA ILE A 764 -30.13 -18.24 -49.03
C ILE A 764 -30.36 -17.18 -50.11
N LYS A 765 -31.41 -16.37 -49.98
CA LYS A 765 -31.67 -15.26 -50.91
C LYS A 765 -30.68 -14.10 -50.72
N PRO A 766 -30.35 -13.34 -51.78
CA PRO A 766 -30.81 -13.51 -53.16
C PRO A 766 -30.15 -14.71 -53.87
N LEU A 767 -30.93 -15.47 -54.65
CA LEU A 767 -30.47 -16.68 -55.34
C LEU A 767 -30.13 -16.41 -56.80
N GLY A 768 -28.97 -16.88 -57.25
CA GLY A 768 -28.62 -16.99 -58.66
C GLY A 768 -29.02 -18.34 -59.25
N ILE A 769 -29.07 -18.43 -60.58
CA ILE A 769 -29.36 -19.68 -61.30
C ILE A 769 -28.30 -20.76 -61.03
N ASP A 770 -27.04 -20.33 -60.83
CA ASP A 770 -25.91 -21.22 -60.53
C ASP A 770 -26.03 -21.87 -59.15
N ASP A 771 -26.59 -21.16 -58.15
CA ASP A 771 -26.78 -21.69 -56.80
C ASP A 771 -27.80 -22.84 -56.79
N VAL A 772 -28.92 -22.66 -57.53
CA VAL A 772 -29.96 -23.67 -57.68
C VAL A 772 -29.44 -24.86 -58.49
N GLN A 773 -28.68 -24.60 -59.57
CA GLN A 773 -28.05 -25.64 -60.38
C GLN A 773 -27.08 -26.47 -59.55
N HIS A 774 -26.22 -25.84 -58.76
CA HIS A 774 -25.22 -26.54 -57.96
C HIS A 774 -25.87 -27.43 -56.90
N ALA A 775 -26.85 -26.90 -56.16
CA ALA A 775 -27.53 -27.64 -55.11
C ALA A 775 -28.35 -28.83 -55.65
N LEU A 776 -29.06 -28.67 -56.76
CA LEU A 776 -29.78 -29.77 -57.38
C LEU A 776 -28.86 -30.77 -58.09
N ALA A 777 -27.77 -30.31 -58.73
CA ALA A 777 -26.81 -31.22 -59.33
C ALA A 777 -26.17 -32.11 -58.27
N GLN A 778 -25.66 -31.55 -57.16
CA GLN A 778 -25.06 -32.33 -56.08
C GLN A 778 -25.99 -33.44 -55.54
N ARG A 779 -27.31 -33.23 -55.53
CA ARG A 779 -28.27 -34.16 -54.95
C ARG A 779 -28.97 -35.08 -55.95
N LEU A 780 -29.10 -34.66 -57.21
CA LEU A 780 -29.87 -35.38 -58.23
C LEU A 780 -29.04 -35.87 -59.43
N LEU A 781 -27.89 -35.24 -59.73
CA LEU A 781 -27.15 -35.46 -60.97
C LEU A 781 -25.64 -35.62 -60.72
N VAL A 782 -25.07 -36.77 -61.06
CA VAL A 782 -23.60 -36.90 -61.03
C VAL A 782 -23.02 -36.18 -62.25
N VAL A 783 -22.27 -35.09 -62.04
CA VAL A 783 -21.48 -34.41 -63.08
C VAL A 783 -20.41 -35.40 -63.58
N GLY A 784 -20.61 -35.94 -64.77
CA GLY A 784 -19.60 -36.75 -65.44
C GLY A 784 -18.51 -35.83 -65.99
N GLU A 785 -17.28 -35.99 -65.51
CA GLU A 785 -16.09 -35.51 -66.23
C GLU A 785 -16.11 -36.11 -67.65
N GLY A 786 -16.36 -35.25 -68.64
CA GLY A 786 -16.22 -35.61 -70.05
C GLY A 786 -14.75 -35.85 -70.38
N LYS A 787 -14.34 -37.12 -70.42
CA LYS A 787 -13.16 -37.53 -71.19
C LYS A 787 -13.42 -37.21 -72.67
N SER A 788 -12.82 -36.14 -73.17
CA SER A 788 -12.50 -36.04 -74.59
C SER A 788 -11.12 -36.69 -74.82
N ALA A 789 -11.14 -37.80 -75.55
CA ALA A 789 -9.96 -38.40 -76.16
C ALA A 789 -9.85 -37.87 -77.60
N GLY A 790 -8.67 -37.43 -78.01
CA GLY A 790 -8.36 -37.05 -79.39
C GLY A 790 -6.95 -36.47 -79.54
N SER A 791 -6.02 -37.36 -79.91
CA SER A 791 -4.61 -37.17 -80.36
C SER A 791 -3.60 -36.59 -79.38
#